data_AF-A0A212KQX7-F1
#
_entry.id   AF-A0A212KQX7-F1
#
_cell.length_a   1.000
_cell.length_b   1.000
_cell.length_c   1.000
_cell.angle_alpha   90.00
_cell.angle_beta   90.00
_cell.angle_gamma   90.00
#
_symmetry.space_group_name_H-M   'P 1'
#
loop_
_entity.id
_entity.type
_entity.pdbx_description
1 polymer ?
#
loop_
_entity_poly.entity_id
_entity_poly.type
_entity_poly.pdbx_seq_one_letter_code
_entity_poly.pdbx_strand_id
1 'polypeptide(L)'
;MNRMFLKCFVVSFLSLFSLVFSESRVVKYDLDIDYKTVNVTGNEVQAIGIDKKIPGPVIRARVGDTLEVTFHNHLKEESSIHWHGVLLPNEQDGVAYLTSLPILPGASHTYRFPVTHSGTYWYHSHTGFQKQQGVYGGIIFTSSEDKLSYEEDYVAVLSDWSDENPKQIMSNLKRDGDYYAKKKGSARNWLGLIDQSPGATKEYIANSFNRMGPMDVSDVAYDAFLLNGAKESNIRTLGKDNSLRLRVVNASSSTYFDLEFAGGEMTVIAADGMRVKPVKTDRVKIAIGETYDILLTLPEEKSFEFRANSEDRTGYASLFVGRGEKVLATELPKIDYYSANQHHSGQHHHKKNFRYLNDYRALKSPKKTTLSDKKPWRIIDLSLTGSMEKFIWSFDNKVLSESKKIFVRRGENIRFNLTNQTMMHHPIHLHGHFFRVVNQHGDYSPLKHTVNVAPEEKVTIEFEANAEKDWFFHCHNLYHMSAGMSRIVGYQEKEENVFFDFDKLLHDKNWFVHGNVGAYSNFANADIRVANTRNAFSVDIEYSFKTDYEISLIYERNFTQFLDIYMGAVAEKDDGEELKNAGVVGMKYVLPFLLNLKAQMDSNERFLVSVGNEHALTENTSLDWDFDSERRFRVLLNYQYSKDLSFVLNYDSRAYAGAGLLLTF
;
A
#
# COMPACT_ATOMS: atom_id res chain seq x y z
N MET A 1 28.53 -61.92 54.19
CA MET A 1 29.04 -62.03 52.80
C MET A 1 28.05 -62.86 52.00
N ASN A 2 27.41 -62.44 50.91
CA ASN A 2 27.56 -61.25 50.07
C ASN A 2 26.17 -60.71 49.69
N ARG A 3 25.75 -59.62 50.35
CA ARG A 3 24.52 -58.85 50.08
C ARG A 3 24.78 -57.69 49.10
N MET A 4 25.77 -57.82 48.22
CA MET A 4 26.36 -56.67 47.50
C MET A 4 26.37 -56.79 45.97
N PHE A 5 25.56 -57.67 45.38
CA PHE A 5 25.48 -57.81 43.91
C PHE A 5 24.09 -57.62 43.29
N LEU A 6 23.07 -57.26 44.09
CA LEU A 6 21.69 -57.14 43.62
C LEU A 6 21.13 -55.71 43.62
N LYS A 7 22.00 -54.68 43.60
CA LYS A 7 21.57 -53.26 43.58
C LYS A 7 22.14 -52.40 42.44
N CYS A 8 23.01 -52.93 41.58
CA CYS A 8 23.60 -52.13 40.50
C CYS A 8 22.96 -52.35 39.11
N PHE A 9 22.11 -53.36 38.92
CA PHE A 9 21.52 -53.63 37.59
C PHE A 9 20.11 -53.06 37.37
N VAL A 10 19.42 -52.59 38.42
CA VAL A 10 18.07 -51.99 38.30
C VAL A 10 18.13 -50.46 38.20
N VAL A 11 19.28 -49.83 38.45
CA VAL A 11 19.44 -48.36 38.38
C VAL A 11 20.04 -47.89 37.04
N SER A 12 20.59 -48.79 36.21
CA SER A 12 21.13 -48.43 34.88
C SER A 12 20.16 -48.68 33.71
N PHE A 13 18.96 -49.21 33.95
CA PHE A 13 17.94 -49.37 32.91
C PHE A 13 16.81 -48.32 32.97
N LEU A 14 16.82 -47.46 33.99
CA LEU A 14 15.84 -46.38 34.20
C LEU A 14 16.38 -44.98 33.85
N SER A 15 17.62 -44.88 33.39
CA SER A 15 18.27 -43.60 33.01
C SER A 15 18.44 -43.42 31.50
N LEU A 16 17.89 -44.31 30.67
CA LEU A 16 18.04 -44.29 29.20
C LEU A 16 16.75 -44.02 28.42
N PHE A 17 15.65 -43.67 29.10
CA PHE A 17 14.38 -43.34 28.45
C PHE A 17 13.69 -42.11 29.07
N SER A 18 14.45 -41.05 29.32
CA SER A 18 13.89 -39.69 29.27
C SER A 18 14.13 -39.11 27.87
N LEU A 19 13.64 -39.85 26.86
CA LEU A 19 13.14 -39.21 25.65
C LEU A 19 11.99 -38.32 26.12
N VAL A 20 12.30 -37.05 26.39
CA VAL A 20 11.29 -36.00 26.40
C VAL A 20 10.74 -36.02 24.98
N PHE A 21 9.68 -36.81 24.77
CA PHE A 21 8.80 -36.62 23.64
C PHE A 21 8.26 -35.21 23.81
N SER A 22 8.88 -34.25 23.11
CA SER A 22 8.20 -33.03 22.75
C SER A 22 7.11 -33.47 21.78
N GLU A 23 5.97 -33.94 22.30
CA GLU A 23 4.79 -34.17 21.48
C GLU A 23 4.52 -32.88 20.71
N SER A 24 4.58 -32.95 19.38
CA SER A 24 4.14 -31.84 18.54
C SER A 24 2.65 -31.63 18.82
N ARG A 25 2.34 -30.62 19.63
CA ARG A 25 0.96 -30.30 19.98
C ARG A 25 0.29 -29.68 18.75
N VAL A 26 -0.92 -30.13 18.44
CA VAL A 26 -1.77 -29.44 17.47
C VAL A 26 -2.49 -28.30 18.19
N VAL A 27 -2.22 -27.06 17.79
CA VAL A 27 -2.92 -25.87 18.29
C VAL A 27 -4.02 -25.53 17.30
N LYS A 28 -5.27 -25.56 17.76
CA LYS A 28 -6.46 -25.40 16.92
C LYS A 28 -7.17 -24.08 17.14
N TYR A 29 -7.62 -23.46 16.05
CA TYR A 29 -8.55 -22.34 16.05
C TYR A 29 -9.66 -22.59 15.04
N ASP A 30 -10.84 -22.07 15.35
CA ASP A 30 -12.05 -22.16 14.52
C ASP A 30 -12.66 -20.76 14.53
N LEU A 31 -12.66 -20.09 13.38
CA LEU A 31 -12.85 -18.64 13.27
C LEU A 31 -13.88 -18.32 12.19
N ASP A 32 -14.80 -17.41 12.51
CA ASP A 32 -15.86 -16.97 11.60
C ASP A 32 -15.49 -15.65 10.91
N ILE A 33 -15.54 -15.61 9.57
CA ILE A 33 -15.47 -14.38 8.77
C ILE A 33 -16.90 -13.96 8.44
N ASP A 34 -17.34 -12.84 9.01
CA ASP A 34 -18.74 -12.38 8.90
C ASP A 34 -18.84 -10.85 8.80
N TYR A 35 -19.95 -10.37 8.25
CA TYR A 35 -20.27 -8.96 8.23
C TYR A 35 -20.51 -8.43 9.65
N LYS A 36 -20.08 -7.19 9.89
CA LYS A 36 -20.31 -6.51 11.16
C LYS A 36 -20.57 -5.03 10.94
N THR A 37 -21.56 -4.46 11.63
CA THR A 37 -21.71 -3.01 11.70
C THR A 37 -20.72 -2.43 12.71
N VAL A 38 -20.00 -1.39 12.30
CA VAL A 38 -19.10 -0.61 13.16
C VAL A 38 -19.44 0.88 13.08
N ASN A 39 -19.08 1.61 14.12
CA ASN A 39 -19.23 3.07 14.17
C ASN A 39 -17.95 3.69 14.75
N VAL A 40 -16.98 3.96 13.87
CA VAL A 40 -15.65 4.48 14.22
C VAL A 40 -15.60 6.01 14.15
N THR A 41 -16.35 6.58 13.21
CA THR A 41 -16.33 8.00 12.82
C THR A 41 -17.55 8.78 13.30
N GLY A 42 -18.56 8.10 13.82
CA GLY A 42 -19.90 8.64 14.08
C GLY A 42 -20.97 8.02 13.17
N ASN A 43 -20.58 7.44 12.03
CA ASN A 43 -21.48 6.79 11.07
C ASN A 43 -21.46 5.27 11.23
N GLU A 44 -22.63 4.63 11.12
CA GLU A 44 -22.72 3.18 11.04
C GLU A 44 -22.35 2.69 9.64
N VAL A 45 -21.31 1.86 9.56
CA VAL A 45 -20.79 1.30 8.30
C VAL A 45 -20.66 -0.22 8.43
N GLN A 46 -20.94 -0.94 7.34
CA GLN A 46 -20.71 -2.38 7.27
C GLN A 46 -19.23 -2.68 7.04
N ALA A 47 -18.63 -3.37 7.99
CA ALA A 47 -17.29 -3.92 7.99
C ALA A 47 -17.31 -5.45 7.83
N ILE A 48 -16.12 -6.06 7.81
CA ILE A 48 -15.95 -7.51 7.90
C ILE A 48 -15.08 -7.82 9.11
N GLY A 49 -15.59 -8.65 10.03
CA GLY A 49 -14.85 -9.05 11.23
C GLY A 49 -14.50 -10.53 11.21
N ILE A 50 -13.52 -10.88 12.04
CA ILE A 50 -13.17 -12.27 12.34
C ILE A 50 -13.59 -12.53 13.79
N ASP A 51 -14.47 -13.50 14.02
CA ASP A 51 -15.20 -13.71 15.29
C ASP A 51 -15.88 -12.43 15.78
N LYS A 52 -16.48 -11.68 14.85
CA LYS A 52 -17.10 -10.38 15.11
C LYS A 52 -16.13 -9.37 15.75
N LYS A 53 -14.82 -9.50 15.53
CA LYS A 53 -13.79 -8.55 16.00
C LYS A 53 -13.01 -7.97 14.83
N ILE A 54 -12.56 -6.73 15.01
CA ILE A 54 -11.61 -6.04 14.15
C ILE A 54 -10.61 -5.37 15.11
N PRO A 55 -9.32 -5.74 15.10
CA PRO A 55 -8.74 -6.91 14.43
C PRO A 55 -9.37 -8.24 14.91
N GLY A 56 -9.16 -9.31 14.14
CA GLY A 56 -9.43 -10.67 14.56
C GLY A 56 -8.59 -11.13 15.76
N PRO A 57 -8.90 -12.31 16.34
CA PRO A 57 -8.18 -12.85 17.49
C PRO A 57 -6.67 -13.02 17.27
N VAL A 58 -5.86 -12.75 18.29
CA VAL A 58 -4.41 -13.04 18.21
C VAL A 58 -4.17 -14.54 18.27
N ILE A 59 -3.60 -15.11 17.21
CA ILE A 59 -3.22 -16.52 17.13
C ILE A 59 -1.87 -16.70 17.82
N ARG A 60 -1.74 -17.74 18.66
CA ARG A 60 -0.52 -18.01 19.42
C ARG A 60 -0.15 -19.48 19.32
N ALA A 61 1.12 -19.74 19.03
CA ALA A 61 1.69 -21.08 19.01
C ALA A 61 3.17 -21.07 19.41
N ARG A 62 3.75 -22.25 19.63
CA ARG A 62 5.17 -22.42 19.94
C ARG A 62 5.89 -23.09 18.77
N VAL A 63 7.17 -22.79 18.63
CA VAL A 63 8.04 -23.53 17.71
C VAL A 63 7.98 -25.03 18.05
N GLY A 64 7.70 -25.87 17.06
CA GLY A 64 7.47 -27.31 17.21
C GLY A 64 6.00 -27.74 17.26
N ASP A 65 5.08 -26.80 17.51
CA ASP A 65 3.64 -27.06 17.37
C ASP A 65 3.27 -27.23 15.89
N THR A 66 2.15 -27.92 15.64
CA THR A 66 1.42 -27.83 14.37
C THR A 66 0.25 -26.88 14.56
N LEU A 67 0.19 -25.80 13.80
CA LEU A 67 -0.95 -24.89 13.80
C LEU A 67 -2.02 -25.42 12.85
N GLU A 68 -3.27 -25.46 13.28
CA GLU A 68 -4.44 -25.85 12.50
C GLU A 68 -5.55 -24.81 12.70
N VAL A 69 -5.91 -24.06 11.67
CA VAL A 69 -6.87 -22.96 11.77
C VAL A 69 -7.93 -23.10 10.70
N THR A 70 -9.18 -23.24 11.11
CA THR A 70 -10.33 -23.27 10.21
C THR A 70 -10.97 -21.90 10.16
N PHE A 71 -11.18 -21.38 8.95
CA PHE A 71 -11.96 -20.18 8.70
C PHE A 71 -13.28 -20.54 8.02
N HIS A 72 -14.39 -20.06 8.58
CA HIS A 72 -15.75 -20.19 8.03
C HIS A 72 -16.15 -18.89 7.35
N ASN A 73 -16.45 -18.92 6.05
CA ASN A 73 -16.83 -17.73 5.31
C ASN A 73 -18.36 -17.58 5.28
N HIS A 74 -18.90 -16.64 6.04
CA HIS A 74 -20.33 -16.31 6.07
C HIS A 74 -20.69 -15.13 5.15
N LEU A 75 -19.72 -14.62 4.38
CA LEU A 75 -19.93 -13.54 3.43
C LEU A 75 -20.68 -14.00 2.18
N LYS A 76 -21.17 -13.03 1.41
CA LYS A 76 -21.76 -13.25 0.08
C LYS A 76 -20.71 -13.31 -1.04
N GLU A 77 -19.45 -13.11 -0.69
CA GLU A 77 -18.30 -13.13 -1.59
C GLU A 77 -17.24 -14.11 -1.07
N GLU A 78 -16.32 -14.51 -1.95
CA GLU A 78 -15.18 -15.34 -1.56
C GLU A 78 -14.26 -14.63 -0.58
N SER A 79 -13.49 -15.40 0.19
CA SER A 79 -12.43 -14.89 1.06
C SER A 79 -11.19 -15.77 0.96
N SER A 80 -10.08 -15.32 1.54
CA SER A 80 -8.85 -16.09 1.72
C SER A 80 -8.13 -15.56 2.94
N ILE A 81 -7.19 -16.30 3.50
CA ILE A 81 -6.35 -15.84 4.62
C ILE A 81 -4.89 -16.15 4.30
N HIS A 82 -4.09 -15.10 4.18
CA HIS A 82 -2.64 -15.17 4.05
C HIS A 82 -1.95 -15.02 5.41
N TRP A 83 -0.86 -15.77 5.62
CA TRP A 83 -0.06 -15.81 6.84
C TRP A 83 1.23 -15.00 6.69
N HIS A 84 1.11 -13.69 6.78
CA HIS A 84 2.18 -12.73 6.49
C HIS A 84 3.42 -12.93 7.35
N GLY A 85 4.54 -13.22 6.69
CA GLY A 85 5.84 -13.45 7.33
C GLY A 85 6.05 -14.86 7.89
N VAL A 86 5.09 -15.77 7.68
CA VAL A 86 5.18 -17.16 8.13
C VAL A 86 5.77 -18.04 7.04
N LEU A 87 6.88 -18.72 7.32
CA LEU A 87 7.37 -19.84 6.50
C LEU A 87 6.47 -21.07 6.68
N LEU A 88 5.80 -21.49 5.61
CA LEU A 88 4.86 -22.60 5.55
C LEU A 88 4.94 -23.34 4.20
N PRO A 89 4.35 -24.53 4.05
CA PRO A 89 4.18 -25.15 2.74
C PRO A 89 3.38 -24.27 1.79
N ASN A 90 3.75 -24.21 0.52
CA ASN A 90 3.17 -23.27 -0.45
C ASN A 90 1.63 -23.31 -0.48
N GLU A 91 1.01 -24.49 -0.41
CA GLU A 91 -0.45 -24.64 -0.49
C GLU A 91 -1.20 -24.04 0.70
N GLN A 92 -0.48 -23.73 1.78
CA GLN A 92 -1.03 -23.14 3.00
C GLN A 92 -0.90 -21.61 3.02
N ASP A 93 -0.30 -21.02 1.98
CA ASP A 93 0.05 -19.59 1.94
C ASP A 93 -1.17 -18.68 1.81
N GLY A 94 -2.27 -19.17 1.22
CA GLY A 94 -3.55 -18.47 1.28
C GLY A 94 -3.75 -17.32 0.29
N VAL A 95 -2.99 -17.30 -0.80
CA VAL A 95 -3.24 -16.42 -1.94
C VAL A 95 -4.20 -17.14 -2.89
N ALA A 96 -5.47 -16.73 -2.88
CA ALA A 96 -6.49 -17.31 -3.74
C ALA A 96 -6.05 -17.31 -5.20
N TYR A 97 -6.25 -18.45 -5.89
CA TYR A 97 -5.90 -18.63 -7.31
C TYR A 97 -4.40 -18.63 -7.64
N LEU A 98 -3.53 -18.60 -6.62
CA LEU A 98 -2.09 -18.81 -6.78
C LEU A 98 -1.64 -19.99 -5.94
N THR A 99 -1.80 -19.91 -4.63
CA THR A 99 -1.30 -20.92 -3.68
C THR A 99 -2.41 -21.75 -3.06
N SER A 100 -3.63 -21.22 -2.95
CA SER A 100 -4.79 -21.96 -2.44
C SER A 100 -6.06 -21.67 -3.25
N LEU A 101 -7.09 -22.51 -3.06
CA LEU A 101 -8.44 -22.13 -3.47
C LEU A 101 -8.99 -21.03 -2.54
N PRO A 102 -9.89 -20.17 -3.05
CA PRO A 102 -10.65 -19.28 -2.19
C PRO A 102 -11.58 -20.07 -1.26
N ILE A 103 -11.91 -19.47 -0.13
CA ILE A 103 -13.02 -19.88 0.75
C ILE A 103 -14.30 -19.31 0.15
N LEU A 104 -15.07 -20.13 -0.56
CA LEU A 104 -16.32 -19.69 -1.19
C LEU A 104 -17.39 -19.26 -0.15
N PRO A 105 -18.40 -18.47 -0.56
CA PRO A 105 -19.54 -18.15 0.30
C PRO A 105 -20.16 -19.40 0.95
N GLY A 106 -20.32 -19.40 2.28
CA GLY A 106 -20.85 -20.51 3.06
C GLY A 106 -19.91 -21.70 3.22
N ALA A 107 -18.71 -21.65 2.64
CA ALA A 107 -17.71 -22.71 2.75
C ALA A 107 -16.74 -22.47 3.91
N SER A 108 -15.86 -23.43 4.15
CA SER A 108 -14.82 -23.34 5.17
C SER A 108 -13.52 -23.94 4.66
N HIS A 109 -12.40 -23.43 5.15
CA HIS A 109 -11.08 -23.93 4.79
C HIS A 109 -10.20 -24.04 6.02
N THR A 110 -9.48 -25.16 6.13
CA THR A 110 -8.55 -25.42 7.23
C THR A 110 -7.11 -25.31 6.72
N TYR A 111 -6.37 -24.35 7.26
CA TYR A 111 -4.93 -24.24 7.09
C TYR A 111 -4.23 -25.08 8.14
N ARG A 112 -3.21 -25.85 7.75
CA ARG A 112 -2.46 -26.72 8.65
C ARG A 112 -0.98 -26.78 8.30
N PHE A 113 -0.12 -26.28 9.16
CA PHE A 113 1.33 -26.24 8.93
C PHE A 113 2.16 -26.28 10.23
N PRO A 114 3.41 -26.76 10.18
CA PRO A 114 4.30 -26.74 11.34
C PRO A 114 4.82 -25.33 11.64
N VAL A 115 4.90 -24.98 12.93
CA VAL A 115 5.50 -23.72 13.38
C VAL A 115 7.00 -23.92 13.53
N THR A 116 7.77 -23.34 12.62
CA THR A 116 9.23 -23.57 12.50
C THR A 116 10.10 -22.43 13.01
N HIS A 117 9.50 -21.26 13.24
CA HIS A 117 10.20 -20.06 13.70
C HIS A 117 9.33 -19.24 14.67
N SER A 118 9.98 -18.40 15.47
CA SER A 118 9.35 -17.53 16.47
C SER A 118 9.41 -16.08 16.02
N GLY A 119 8.43 -15.26 16.41
CA GLY A 119 8.38 -13.85 16.07
C GLY A 119 6.97 -13.26 16.21
N THR A 120 6.86 -12.00 15.82
CA THR A 120 5.58 -11.28 15.64
C THR A 120 5.25 -11.26 14.16
N TYR A 121 4.14 -11.91 13.82
CA TYR A 121 3.59 -12.02 12.47
C TYR A 121 2.12 -11.62 12.50
N TRP A 122 1.44 -11.76 11.39
CA TRP A 122 0.02 -11.43 11.29
C TRP A 122 -0.63 -12.20 10.14
N TYR A 123 -1.96 -12.22 10.12
CA TYR A 123 -2.73 -12.79 9.03
C TYR A 123 -3.72 -11.76 8.51
N HIS A 124 -4.04 -11.83 7.22
CA HIS A 124 -5.04 -10.96 6.61
C HIS A 124 -5.68 -11.59 5.38
N SER A 125 -6.82 -11.05 4.96
CA SER A 125 -7.39 -11.47 3.67
C SER A 125 -6.52 -11.04 2.51
N HIS A 126 -6.32 -11.98 1.58
CA HIS A 126 -5.64 -11.74 0.31
C HIS A 126 -6.65 -11.73 -0.86
N THR A 127 -7.92 -11.45 -0.57
CA THR A 127 -9.02 -11.38 -1.54
C THR A 127 -9.62 -9.98 -1.58
N GLY A 128 -9.58 -9.37 -2.77
CA GLY A 128 -10.16 -8.04 -3.01
C GLY A 128 -9.64 -6.99 -2.03
N PHE A 129 -10.55 -6.24 -1.43
CA PHE A 129 -10.23 -5.18 -0.46
C PHE A 129 -10.64 -5.51 0.97
N GLN A 130 -10.86 -6.80 1.28
CA GLN A 130 -11.36 -7.24 2.59
C GLN A 130 -10.42 -6.88 3.74
N LYS A 131 -9.10 -6.78 3.48
CA LYS A 131 -8.13 -6.27 4.46
C LYS A 131 -8.56 -4.91 5.00
N GLN A 132 -8.89 -3.94 4.14
CA GLN A 132 -9.33 -2.61 4.59
C GLN A 132 -10.60 -2.68 5.45
N GLN A 133 -11.49 -3.61 5.14
CA GLN A 133 -12.78 -3.74 5.83
C GLN A 133 -12.66 -4.41 7.21
N GLY A 134 -11.50 -4.97 7.58
CA GLY A 134 -11.25 -5.52 8.91
C GLY A 134 -10.76 -6.97 8.97
N VAL A 135 -10.53 -7.63 7.82
CA VAL A 135 -10.09 -9.04 7.80
C VAL A 135 -8.57 -9.13 7.99
N TYR A 136 -8.12 -8.95 9.22
CA TYR A 136 -6.73 -9.10 9.66
C TYR A 136 -6.62 -9.36 11.16
N GLY A 137 -5.52 -9.95 11.61
CA GLY A 137 -5.24 -10.20 13.03
C GLY A 137 -3.77 -10.54 13.30
N GLY A 138 -3.34 -10.48 14.56
CA GLY A 138 -1.94 -10.74 14.95
C GLY A 138 -1.62 -12.22 15.13
N ILE A 139 -0.35 -12.59 14.95
CA ILE A 139 0.18 -13.92 15.22
C ILE A 139 1.44 -13.79 16.08
N ILE A 140 1.49 -14.51 17.20
CA ILE A 140 2.70 -14.58 18.03
C ILE A 140 3.19 -16.02 18.11
N PHE A 141 4.37 -16.27 17.54
CA PHE A 141 5.08 -17.53 17.69
C PHE A 141 6.20 -17.38 18.71
N THR A 142 6.23 -18.25 19.71
CA THR A 142 7.24 -18.23 20.78
C THR A 142 8.18 -19.42 20.70
N SER A 143 9.44 -19.23 21.10
CA SER A 143 10.43 -20.30 21.25
C SER A 143 10.82 -20.49 22.72
N SER A 144 11.52 -21.58 23.04
CA SER A 144 12.13 -21.77 24.36
C SER A 144 13.21 -20.73 24.69
N GLU A 145 13.75 -20.05 23.67
CA GLU A 145 14.70 -18.94 23.83
C GLU A 145 14.00 -17.60 24.15
N ASP A 146 12.68 -17.51 24.00
CA ASP A 146 11.90 -16.38 24.46
C ASP A 146 11.69 -16.51 25.96
N LYS A 147 12.67 -16.04 26.73
CA LYS A 147 12.67 -16.07 28.21
C LYS A 147 11.68 -15.09 28.86
N LEU A 148 10.81 -14.44 28.09
CA LEU A 148 9.90 -13.40 28.57
C LEU A 148 8.54 -14.03 28.93
N SER A 149 7.96 -13.60 30.05
CA SER A 149 6.71 -14.18 30.55
C SER A 149 5.53 -13.66 29.73
N TYR A 150 4.52 -14.50 29.48
CA TYR A 150 3.34 -14.16 28.67
C TYR A 150 2.51 -12.97 29.22
N GLU A 151 2.75 -12.57 30.47
CA GLU A 151 2.10 -11.43 31.12
C GLU A 151 2.73 -10.06 30.72
N GLU A 152 3.82 -10.06 29.93
CA GLU A 152 4.65 -8.89 29.60
C GLU A 152 4.49 -8.37 28.14
N ASP A 153 3.74 -9.09 27.30
CA ASP A 153 3.62 -8.82 25.86
C ASP A 153 2.24 -8.25 25.49
N TYR A 154 2.19 -7.05 24.91
CA TYR A 154 0.98 -6.49 24.31
C TYR A 154 1.09 -6.45 22.79
N VAL A 155 0.08 -6.93 22.08
CA VAL A 155 0.01 -6.87 20.62
C VAL A 155 -0.79 -5.63 20.23
N ALA A 156 -0.17 -4.73 19.46
CA ALA A 156 -0.79 -3.55 18.90
C ALA A 156 -0.88 -3.70 17.38
N VAL A 157 -2.08 -3.95 16.88
CA VAL A 157 -2.36 -4.02 15.45
C VAL A 157 -2.88 -2.66 15.00
N LEU A 158 -2.09 -1.98 14.19
CA LEU A 158 -2.44 -0.69 13.60
C LEU A 158 -3.24 -0.89 12.32
N SER A 159 -4.20 -0.02 12.08
CA SER A 159 -4.93 0.03 10.82
C SER A 159 -5.38 1.44 10.46
N ASP A 160 -5.61 1.66 9.18
CA ASP A 160 -6.40 2.77 8.66
C ASP A 160 -7.89 2.37 8.57
N TRP A 161 -8.77 3.36 8.57
CA TRP A 161 -10.21 3.17 8.46
C TRP A 161 -10.84 4.23 7.57
N SER A 162 -11.72 3.81 6.66
CA SER A 162 -12.59 4.70 5.93
C SER A 162 -14.03 4.20 5.94
N ASP A 163 -14.96 5.14 6.01
CA ASP A 163 -16.39 4.87 5.85
C ASP A 163 -16.76 4.63 4.37
N GLU A 164 -15.89 5.02 3.44
CA GLU A 164 -16.07 4.80 2.00
C GLU A 164 -15.84 3.34 1.63
N ASN A 165 -16.65 2.82 0.69
CA ASN A 165 -16.43 1.48 0.16
C ASN A 165 -15.07 1.43 -0.55
N PRO A 166 -14.20 0.44 -0.27
CA PRO A 166 -12.85 0.40 -0.86
C PRO A 166 -12.85 0.26 -2.39
N LYS A 167 -13.88 -0.33 -3.00
CA LYS A 167 -14.03 -0.34 -4.47
C LYS A 167 -14.31 1.06 -5.01
N GLN A 168 -15.07 1.87 -4.27
CA GLN A 168 -15.28 3.29 -4.60
C GLN A 168 -13.98 4.08 -4.43
N ILE A 169 -13.19 3.80 -3.39
CA ILE A 169 -11.88 4.45 -3.20
C ILE A 169 -10.96 4.16 -4.39
N MET A 170 -10.87 2.89 -4.82
CA MET A 170 -10.14 2.53 -6.04
C MET A 170 -10.67 3.25 -7.27
N SER A 171 -12.00 3.37 -7.41
CA SER A 171 -12.62 4.10 -8.52
C SER A 171 -12.26 5.58 -8.52
N ASN A 172 -12.25 6.21 -7.34
CA ASN A 172 -11.89 7.63 -7.19
C ASN A 172 -10.41 7.85 -7.51
N LEU A 173 -9.52 6.97 -7.04
CA LEU A 173 -8.08 6.99 -7.35
C LEU A 173 -7.83 6.85 -8.85
N LYS A 174 -8.59 6.00 -9.54
CA LYS A 174 -8.52 5.82 -11.00
C LYS A 174 -9.10 6.99 -11.80
N ARG A 175 -9.92 7.84 -11.18
CA ARG A 175 -10.64 8.94 -11.81
C ARG A 175 -9.85 10.25 -11.77
N ASP A 176 -9.36 10.64 -10.60
CA ASP A 176 -8.64 11.89 -10.37
C ASP A 176 -7.52 11.63 -9.35
N GLY A 177 -6.27 11.79 -9.79
CA GLY A 177 -5.09 11.62 -8.95
C GLY A 177 -5.05 12.55 -7.74
N ASP A 178 -5.75 13.68 -7.80
CA ASP A 178 -5.80 14.67 -6.72
C ASP A 178 -7.06 14.53 -5.83
N TYR A 179 -7.97 13.57 -6.11
CA TYR A 179 -9.25 13.45 -5.41
C TYR A 179 -9.09 13.43 -3.87
N TYR A 180 -8.20 12.57 -3.38
CA TYR A 180 -7.94 12.43 -1.95
C TYR A 180 -6.94 13.46 -1.43
N ALA A 181 -6.04 13.97 -2.27
CA ALA A 181 -5.16 15.09 -1.92
C ALA A 181 -5.98 16.34 -1.54
N LYS A 182 -7.05 16.63 -2.28
CA LYS A 182 -8.02 17.69 -1.96
C LYS A 182 -8.72 17.44 -0.62
N LYS A 183 -9.23 16.21 -0.37
CA LYS A 183 -9.90 15.85 0.89
C LYS A 183 -8.98 16.03 2.12
N LYS A 184 -7.67 15.84 1.98
CA LYS A 184 -6.67 16.04 3.06
C LYS A 184 -6.15 17.48 3.17
N GLY A 185 -6.41 18.33 2.17
CA GLY A 185 -5.76 19.64 2.04
C GLY A 185 -4.27 19.54 1.72
N SER A 186 -3.84 18.47 1.04
CA SER A 186 -2.44 18.24 0.62
C SER A 186 -2.20 18.53 -0.87
N ALA A 187 -3.26 18.83 -1.63
CA ALA A 187 -3.14 19.19 -3.04
C ALA A 187 -2.33 20.49 -3.21
N ARG A 188 -1.24 20.43 -3.98
CA ARG A 188 -0.41 21.61 -4.29
C ARG A 188 -1.14 22.50 -5.29
N ASN A 189 -1.12 23.81 -5.05
CA ASN A 189 -1.66 24.81 -5.97
C ASN A 189 -0.72 26.00 -6.15
N TRP A 190 -0.91 26.76 -7.24
CA TRP A 190 -0.05 27.89 -7.60
C TRP A 190 -0.05 29.01 -6.56
N LEU A 191 -1.19 29.32 -5.94
CA LEU A 191 -1.24 30.35 -4.90
C LEU A 191 -0.36 29.98 -3.71
N GLY A 192 -0.42 28.72 -3.25
CA GLY A 192 0.44 28.20 -2.19
C GLY A 192 1.92 28.18 -2.59
N LEU A 193 2.25 27.79 -3.82
CA LEU A 193 3.64 27.78 -4.32
C LEU A 193 4.27 29.19 -4.33
N ILE A 194 3.49 30.21 -4.72
CA ILE A 194 3.94 31.60 -4.78
C ILE A 194 4.06 32.21 -3.39
N ASP A 195 3.10 31.95 -2.50
CA ASP A 195 3.05 32.53 -1.15
C ASP A 195 4.11 31.93 -0.21
N GLN A 196 4.37 30.62 -0.31
CA GLN A 196 5.15 29.91 0.70
C GLN A 196 6.67 29.96 0.49
N SER A 197 7.21 29.97 -0.75
CA SER A 197 8.65 30.21 -1.01
C SER A 197 9.05 30.17 -2.51
N PRO A 198 10.00 31.01 -2.97
CA PRO A 198 10.66 30.84 -4.28
C PRO A 198 11.32 29.46 -4.49
N GLY A 199 11.74 28.79 -3.41
CA GLY A 199 12.34 27.46 -3.46
C GLY A 199 11.34 26.36 -3.84
N ALA A 200 10.13 26.43 -3.29
CA ALA A 200 9.01 25.52 -3.57
C ALA A 200 8.63 25.57 -5.05
N THR A 201 8.48 26.78 -5.58
CA THR A 201 8.17 27.03 -6.99
C THR A 201 9.28 26.47 -7.89
N LYS A 202 10.55 26.70 -7.55
CA LYS A 202 11.69 26.19 -8.34
C LYS A 202 11.71 24.65 -8.39
N GLU A 203 11.47 23.99 -7.27
CA GLU A 203 11.43 22.52 -7.20
C GLU A 203 10.23 21.97 -7.97
N TYR A 204 9.04 22.55 -7.81
CA TYR A 204 7.86 22.18 -8.58
C TYR A 204 8.13 22.27 -10.09
N ILE A 205 8.75 23.36 -10.55
CA ILE A 205 9.14 23.54 -11.96
C ILE A 205 10.17 22.47 -12.39
N ALA A 206 11.15 22.15 -11.55
CA ALA A 206 12.16 21.13 -11.85
C ALA A 206 11.55 19.72 -11.94
N ASN A 207 10.67 19.36 -11.01
CA ASN A 207 9.96 18.08 -11.00
C ASN A 207 9.01 17.97 -12.20
N SER A 208 8.27 19.04 -12.49
CA SER A 208 7.39 19.11 -13.66
C SER A 208 8.18 18.98 -14.97
N PHE A 209 9.39 19.54 -15.06
CA PHE A 209 10.29 19.34 -16.21
C PHE A 209 10.65 17.86 -16.40
N ASN A 210 10.85 17.13 -15.30
CA ASN A 210 11.07 15.69 -15.31
C ASN A 210 9.77 14.87 -15.48
N ARG A 211 8.62 15.54 -15.69
CA ARG A 211 7.28 14.95 -15.83
C ARG A 211 6.81 14.23 -14.57
N MET A 212 7.20 14.76 -13.42
CA MET A 212 6.75 14.30 -12.11
C MET A 212 5.70 15.27 -11.59
N GLY A 213 4.51 14.75 -11.31
CA GLY A 213 3.43 15.49 -10.65
C GLY A 213 3.79 15.90 -9.21
N PRO A 214 2.91 16.66 -8.54
CA PRO A 214 3.09 16.99 -7.13
C PRO A 214 3.21 15.70 -6.29
N MET A 215 4.13 15.71 -5.34
CA MET A 215 4.29 14.61 -4.37
C MET A 215 3.10 14.63 -3.41
N ASP A 216 2.39 13.51 -3.31
CA ASP A 216 1.55 13.17 -2.17
C ASP A 216 2.30 12.13 -1.32
N VAL A 217 2.01 12.03 -0.02
CA VAL A 217 2.63 11.03 0.86
C VAL A 217 1.69 9.88 1.22
N SER A 218 0.39 10.01 0.90
CA SER A 218 -0.63 8.99 1.13
C SER A 218 -1.69 9.05 0.04
N ASP A 219 -2.00 7.95 -0.64
CA ASP A 219 -2.98 8.00 -1.76
C ASP A 219 -4.42 8.28 -1.29
N VAL A 220 -4.75 7.90 -0.05
CA VAL A 220 -6.14 7.86 0.43
C VAL A 220 -6.31 8.77 1.64
N ALA A 221 -7.43 9.48 1.69
CA ALA A 221 -7.84 10.27 2.85
C ALA A 221 -8.71 9.43 3.78
N TYR A 222 -8.06 8.75 4.73
CA TYR A 222 -8.75 7.94 5.73
C TYR A 222 -9.47 8.79 6.78
N ASP A 223 -10.59 8.27 7.28
CA ASP A 223 -11.47 8.97 8.22
C ASP A 223 -11.06 8.72 9.69
N ALA A 224 -10.30 7.66 9.94
CA ALA A 224 -9.72 7.34 11.25
C ALA A 224 -8.49 6.44 11.15
N PHE A 225 -7.69 6.46 12.21
CA PHE A 225 -6.57 5.55 12.43
C PHE A 225 -6.81 4.80 13.74
N LEU A 226 -6.52 3.51 13.75
CA LEU A 226 -6.90 2.62 14.84
C LEU A 226 -5.70 1.83 15.34
N LEU A 227 -5.73 1.55 16.65
CA LEU A 227 -4.89 0.58 17.32
C LEU A 227 -5.83 -0.42 18.00
N ASN A 228 -5.73 -1.68 17.61
CA ASN A 228 -6.62 -2.75 18.06
C ASN A 228 -8.12 -2.40 17.88
N GLY A 229 -8.46 -1.72 16.78
CA GLY A 229 -9.84 -1.39 16.42
C GLY A 229 -10.40 -0.14 17.09
N ALA A 230 -9.60 0.59 17.86
CA ALA A 230 -10.01 1.82 18.54
C ALA A 230 -9.05 2.98 18.26
N LYS A 231 -9.56 4.22 18.24
CA LYS A 231 -8.75 5.45 18.15
C LYS A 231 -7.87 5.64 19.40
N GLU A 232 -8.39 5.26 20.56
CA GLU A 232 -7.67 5.27 21.83
C GLU A 232 -7.85 3.93 22.55
N SER A 233 -6.75 3.37 23.03
CA SER A 233 -6.71 2.19 23.90
C SER A 233 -5.87 2.46 25.14
N ASN A 234 -6.04 1.63 26.18
CA ASN A 234 -5.31 1.77 27.44
C ASN A 234 -4.80 0.40 27.91
N ILE A 235 -3.56 0.34 28.41
CA ILE A 235 -2.99 -0.83 29.08
C ILE A 235 -2.41 -0.42 30.44
N ARG A 236 -2.78 -1.18 31.48
CA ARG A 236 -2.40 -0.93 32.87
C ARG A 236 -1.52 -2.02 33.48
N THR A 237 -1.28 -3.09 32.73
CA THR A 237 -0.48 -4.23 33.15
C THR A 237 0.92 -4.04 32.58
N LEU A 238 1.91 -4.07 33.46
CA LEU A 238 3.33 -3.91 33.13
C LEU A 238 4.09 -5.12 33.65
N GLY A 239 5.19 -5.42 32.99
CA GLY A 239 6.17 -6.40 33.45
C GLY A 239 7.02 -5.88 34.61
N LYS A 240 8.05 -6.66 34.94
CA LYS A 240 9.08 -6.26 35.91
C LYS A 240 9.75 -4.95 35.48
N ASP A 241 10.18 -4.17 36.46
CA ASP A 241 10.88 -2.89 36.26
C ASP A 241 10.09 -1.86 35.43
N ASN A 242 8.76 -1.89 35.52
CA ASN A 242 7.84 -1.01 34.78
C ASN A 242 8.07 -1.07 33.25
N SER A 243 8.38 -2.26 32.73
CA SER A 243 8.63 -2.48 31.31
C SER A 243 7.46 -3.14 30.59
N LEU A 244 7.34 -2.90 29.29
CA LEU A 244 6.35 -3.50 28.40
C LEU A 244 7.00 -3.84 27.06
N ARG A 245 6.84 -5.08 26.58
CA ARG A 245 7.13 -5.40 25.18
C ARG A 245 5.89 -5.18 24.33
N LEU A 246 5.93 -4.14 23.52
CA LEU A 246 4.90 -3.81 22.55
C LEU A 246 5.23 -4.46 21.21
N ARG A 247 4.37 -5.36 20.74
CA ARG A 247 4.48 -6.05 19.45
C ARG A 247 3.59 -5.34 18.44
N VAL A 248 4.17 -4.44 17.67
CA VAL A 248 3.46 -3.58 16.73
C VAL A 248 3.38 -4.25 15.37
N VAL A 249 2.17 -4.33 14.81
CA VAL A 249 1.89 -4.81 13.46
C VAL A 249 1.24 -3.68 12.70
N ASN A 250 1.76 -3.30 11.53
CA ASN A 250 1.05 -2.40 10.64
C ASN A 250 0.19 -3.18 9.64
N ALA A 251 -1.09 -3.36 9.97
CA ALA A 251 -2.09 -4.06 9.17
C ALA A 251 -2.89 -3.15 8.23
N SER A 252 -2.48 -1.88 8.10
CA SER A 252 -3.14 -0.88 7.26
C SER A 252 -3.28 -1.28 5.80
N SER A 253 -4.14 -0.56 5.10
CA SER A 253 -4.36 -0.68 3.67
C SER A 253 -3.30 0.07 2.89
N SER A 254 -3.02 1.32 3.25
CA SER A 254 -1.96 2.14 2.63
C SER A 254 -1.27 3.13 3.58
N THR A 255 -1.62 3.19 4.86
CA THR A 255 -0.99 4.12 5.81
C THR A 255 0.32 3.61 6.42
N TYR A 256 1.37 4.41 6.29
CA TYR A 256 2.58 4.36 7.12
C TYR A 256 2.34 5.08 8.43
N PHE A 257 2.95 4.60 9.52
CA PHE A 257 2.88 5.28 10.81
C PHE A 257 4.25 5.69 11.32
N ASP A 258 4.30 6.85 11.97
CA ASP A 258 5.40 7.26 12.84
C ASP A 258 5.02 7.06 14.30
N LEU A 259 5.70 6.11 14.91
CA LEU A 259 5.51 5.67 16.29
C LEU A 259 6.34 6.54 17.22
N GLU A 260 5.73 7.06 18.27
CA GLU A 260 6.38 7.87 19.31
C GLU A 260 5.87 7.46 20.70
N PHE A 261 6.70 7.63 21.72
CA PHE A 261 6.35 7.33 23.10
C PHE A 261 6.61 8.52 24.00
N ALA A 262 5.58 9.00 24.70
CA ALA A 262 5.66 10.14 25.60
C ALA A 262 6.56 9.88 26.81
N GLY A 263 6.77 8.61 27.18
CA GLY A 263 7.65 8.21 28.28
C GLY A 263 9.14 8.25 27.94
N GLY A 264 9.51 8.64 26.71
CA GLY A 264 10.88 8.85 26.29
C GLY A 264 11.34 7.87 25.21
N GLU A 265 12.55 7.36 25.35
CA GLU A 265 13.20 6.52 24.34
C GLU A 265 12.55 5.14 24.24
N MET A 266 12.34 4.68 23.00
CA MET A 266 11.93 3.32 22.67
C MET A 266 13.13 2.46 22.33
N THR A 267 13.07 1.16 22.62
CA THR A 267 14.12 0.21 22.20
C THR A 267 13.55 -0.86 21.28
N VAL A 268 13.90 -0.82 20.00
CA VAL A 268 13.53 -1.83 19.00
C VAL A 268 14.42 -3.07 19.19
N ILE A 269 13.80 -4.24 19.35
CA ILE A 269 14.50 -5.52 19.62
C ILE A 269 14.23 -6.59 18.56
N ALA A 270 13.18 -6.45 17.77
CA ALA A 270 12.92 -7.29 16.59
C ALA A 270 12.24 -6.48 15.48
N ALA A 271 12.46 -6.90 14.25
CA ALA A 271 11.80 -6.37 13.05
C ALA A 271 11.39 -7.56 12.17
N ASP A 272 10.14 -7.58 11.70
CA ASP A 272 9.56 -8.65 10.86
C ASP A 272 9.73 -10.03 11.51
N GLY A 273 9.45 -10.12 12.81
CA GLY A 273 9.65 -11.34 13.62
C GLY A 273 11.10 -11.71 13.92
N MET A 274 12.08 -11.13 13.23
CA MET A 274 13.50 -11.43 13.39
C MET A 274 14.17 -10.54 14.44
N ARG A 275 14.90 -11.16 15.36
CA ARG A 275 15.66 -10.42 16.39
C ARG A 275 16.72 -9.53 15.74
N VAL A 276 16.86 -8.30 16.25
CA VAL A 276 17.93 -7.37 15.92
C VAL A 276 18.74 -7.06 17.18
N LYS A 277 19.97 -6.54 17.02
CA LYS A 277 20.65 -5.90 18.15
C LYS A 277 19.81 -4.72 18.61
N PRO A 278 19.55 -4.55 19.92
CA PRO A 278 18.69 -3.49 20.41
C PRO A 278 19.05 -2.10 19.86
N VAL A 279 18.07 -1.40 19.28
CA VAL A 279 18.24 -0.06 18.71
C VAL A 279 17.40 0.91 19.52
N LYS A 280 18.07 1.86 20.17
CA LYS A 280 17.45 2.94 20.94
C LYS A 280 17.05 4.08 19.99
N THR A 281 15.79 4.47 20.00
CA THR A 281 15.23 5.45 19.08
C THR A 281 14.12 6.26 19.74
N ASP A 282 13.93 7.49 19.28
CA ASP A 282 12.87 8.37 19.77
C ASP A 282 11.60 8.23 18.89
N ARG A 283 11.77 7.82 17.62
CA ARG A 283 10.67 7.54 16.68
C ARG A 283 10.98 6.36 15.78
N VAL A 284 9.94 5.64 15.34
CA VAL A 284 10.05 4.55 14.35
C VAL A 284 9.03 4.78 13.25
N LYS A 285 9.46 4.77 11.97
CA LYS A 285 8.53 4.66 10.84
C LYS A 285 8.25 3.17 10.62
N ILE A 286 6.97 2.80 10.56
CA ILE A 286 6.53 1.44 10.28
C ILE A 286 5.73 1.42 8.97
N ALA A 287 6.24 0.70 7.97
CA ALA A 287 5.57 0.51 6.70
C ALA A 287 4.48 -0.55 6.79
N ILE A 288 3.55 -0.55 5.83
CA ILE A 288 2.48 -1.53 5.76
C ILE A 288 3.09 -2.93 5.64
N GLY A 289 2.64 -3.86 6.49
CA GLY A 289 3.11 -5.23 6.53
C GLY A 289 4.42 -5.46 7.30
N GLU A 290 5.06 -4.42 7.81
CA GLU A 290 6.16 -4.57 8.76
C GLU A 290 5.64 -4.86 10.18
N THR A 291 6.48 -5.54 10.95
CA THR A 291 6.27 -5.72 12.40
C THR A 291 7.50 -5.24 13.17
N TYR A 292 7.29 -4.66 14.35
CA TYR A 292 8.36 -4.28 15.26
C TYR A 292 8.02 -4.71 16.68
N ASP A 293 8.99 -5.32 17.36
CA ASP A 293 8.91 -5.52 18.79
C ASP A 293 9.71 -4.42 19.49
N ILE A 294 9.02 -3.64 20.32
CA ILE A 294 9.52 -2.45 20.96
C ILE A 294 9.43 -2.62 22.48
N LEU A 295 10.55 -2.46 23.17
CA LEU A 295 10.58 -2.38 24.62
C LEU A 295 10.35 -0.94 25.06
N LEU A 296 9.33 -0.75 25.90
CA LEU A 296 9.01 0.50 26.57
C LEU A 296 9.34 0.36 28.06
N THR A 297 9.93 1.38 28.66
CA THR A 297 10.16 1.47 30.11
C THR A 297 9.52 2.74 30.61
N LEU A 298 8.63 2.63 31.60
CA LEU A 298 7.94 3.80 32.14
C LEU A 298 8.82 4.47 33.20
N PRO A 299 9.10 5.78 33.08
CA PRO A 299 9.99 6.47 34.00
C PRO A 299 9.35 6.76 35.37
N GLU A 300 8.02 6.87 35.42
CA GLU A 300 7.25 7.24 36.60
C GLU A 300 5.89 6.51 36.61
N GLU A 301 5.17 6.53 37.73
CA GLU A 301 3.78 6.04 37.82
C GLU A 301 2.79 7.03 37.17
N LYS A 302 2.88 7.16 35.84
CA LYS A 302 1.96 7.92 34.99
C LYS A 302 1.47 7.05 33.83
N SER A 303 0.51 7.57 33.07
CA SER A 303 -0.01 6.92 31.87
C SER A 303 0.55 7.61 30.62
N PHE A 304 1.59 7.03 30.02
CA PHE A 304 2.29 7.63 28.88
C PHE A 304 1.68 7.19 27.57
N GLU A 305 1.44 8.15 26.68
CA GLU A 305 0.93 7.87 25.34
C GLU A 305 2.00 7.27 24.43
N PHE A 306 1.73 6.08 23.91
CA PHE A 306 2.32 5.59 22.67
C PHE A 306 1.41 6.01 21.52
N ARG A 307 1.90 6.87 20.63
CA ARG A 307 1.14 7.44 19.52
C ARG A 307 1.66 6.89 18.19
N ALA A 308 0.74 6.43 17.34
CA ALA A 308 1.00 6.08 15.95
C ALA A 308 0.42 7.18 15.06
N ASN A 309 1.27 8.13 14.65
CA ASN A 309 0.88 9.22 13.76
C ASN A 309 0.84 8.72 12.32
N SER A 310 -0.23 8.97 11.59
CA SER A 310 -0.24 8.77 10.14
C SER A 310 0.92 9.55 9.49
N GLU A 311 1.49 8.98 8.43
CA GLU A 311 2.58 9.63 7.70
C GLU A 311 2.15 10.99 7.12
N ASP A 312 0.92 11.10 6.62
CA ASP A 312 0.34 12.35 6.10
C ASP A 312 -0.06 13.38 7.17
N ARG A 313 0.09 13.02 8.46
CA ARG A 313 -0.25 13.84 9.64
C ARG A 313 -1.72 14.26 9.72
N THR A 314 -2.62 13.54 9.07
CA THR A 314 -4.06 13.83 9.10
C THR A 314 -4.73 13.31 10.37
N GLY A 315 -4.12 12.33 11.03
CA GLY A 315 -4.57 11.80 12.32
C GLY A 315 -3.60 10.80 12.96
N TYR A 316 -4.04 10.17 14.04
CA TYR A 316 -3.24 9.22 14.80
C TYR A 316 -4.12 8.23 15.58
N ALA A 317 -3.51 7.15 16.06
CA ALA A 317 -4.07 6.26 17.07
C ALA A 317 -3.21 6.28 18.34
N SER A 318 -3.84 6.15 19.51
CA SER A 318 -3.17 6.27 20.81
C SER A 318 -3.34 5.03 21.67
N LEU A 319 -2.24 4.57 22.28
CA LEU A 319 -2.23 3.58 23.35
C LEU A 319 -1.63 4.22 24.59
N PHE A 320 -2.44 4.38 25.63
CA PHE A 320 -1.98 4.86 26.93
C PHE A 320 -1.42 3.70 27.76
N VAL A 321 -0.15 3.79 28.13
CA VAL A 321 0.59 2.76 28.86
C VAL A 321 0.86 3.24 30.28
N GLY A 322 0.33 2.53 31.27
CA GLY A 322 0.55 2.83 32.69
C GLY A 322 -0.73 3.22 33.43
N ARG A 323 -0.57 3.94 34.55
CA ARG A 323 -1.67 4.34 35.45
C ARG A 323 -1.43 5.77 35.93
N GLY A 324 -2.49 6.50 36.27
CA GLY A 324 -2.38 7.88 36.77
C GLY A 324 -2.62 8.93 35.67
N GLU A 325 -2.01 10.09 35.83
CA GLU A 325 -2.14 11.23 34.91
C GLU A 325 -1.66 10.86 33.49
N LYS A 326 -2.41 11.29 32.47
CA LYS A 326 -2.07 11.08 31.06
C LYS A 326 -0.95 12.03 30.64
N VAL A 327 0.14 11.49 30.12
CA VAL A 327 1.22 12.24 29.49
C VAL A 327 1.13 12.03 27.98
N LEU A 328 0.88 13.11 27.25
CA LEU A 328 0.68 13.07 25.80
C LEU A 328 2.00 13.08 25.05
N ALA A 329 2.02 12.38 23.91
CA ALA A 329 3.11 12.46 22.96
C ALA A 329 3.16 13.86 22.33
N THR A 330 4.36 14.30 21.93
CA THR A 330 4.54 15.60 21.28
C THR A 330 3.74 15.65 19.99
N GLU A 331 3.01 16.73 19.77
CA GLU A 331 2.30 16.94 18.52
C GLU A 331 3.29 17.25 17.40
N LEU A 332 3.16 16.51 16.29
CA LEU A 332 3.99 16.74 15.12
C LEU A 332 3.40 17.87 14.30
N PRO A 333 4.24 18.77 13.76
CA PRO A 333 3.74 19.78 12.85
C PRO A 333 3.10 19.11 11.63
N LYS A 334 2.06 19.76 11.09
CA LYS A 334 1.51 19.37 9.79
C LYS A 334 2.61 19.37 8.74
N ILE A 335 2.49 18.45 7.79
CA ILE A 335 3.39 18.39 6.65
C ILE A 335 3.19 19.65 5.83
N ASP A 336 4.29 20.38 5.63
CA ASP A 336 4.35 21.46 4.67
C ASP A 336 4.58 20.87 3.28
N TYR A 337 3.49 20.57 2.59
CA TYR A 337 3.50 20.04 1.23
C TYR A 337 4.16 20.98 0.21
N TYR A 338 4.47 22.23 0.53
CA TYR A 338 5.14 23.17 -0.36
C TYR A 338 6.65 23.30 -0.07
N SER A 339 7.15 22.83 1.08
CA SER A 339 8.58 22.93 1.39
C SER A 339 9.45 21.94 0.60
N ALA A 340 10.48 22.47 -0.07
CA ALA A 340 11.34 21.70 -0.98
C ALA A 340 12.36 20.74 -0.33
N ASN A 341 12.44 20.71 1.00
CA ASN A 341 13.52 20.01 1.73
C ASN A 341 13.04 19.13 2.90
N GLN A 342 11.74 19.10 3.23
CA GLN A 342 11.28 18.39 4.43
C GLN A 342 10.85 16.94 4.19
N HIS A 343 10.57 16.54 2.94
CA HIS A 343 10.00 15.22 2.67
C HIS A 343 11.03 14.12 2.39
N HIS A 344 12.23 14.49 1.92
CA HIS A 344 13.34 13.55 1.73
C HIS A 344 14.23 13.40 2.97
N SER A 345 14.09 14.26 3.97
CA SER A 345 14.86 14.17 5.21
C SER A 345 13.99 14.49 6.40
N GLY A 346 13.75 13.50 7.26
CA GLY A 346 13.13 13.67 8.58
C GLY A 346 13.96 14.52 9.55
N GLN A 347 14.73 15.50 9.08
CA GLN A 347 15.50 16.42 9.90
C GLN A 347 14.69 17.69 10.17
N HIS A 348 13.81 17.63 11.17
CA HIS A 348 13.46 18.84 11.88
C HIS A 348 14.68 19.29 12.70
N HIS A 349 15.12 20.52 12.47
CA HIS A 349 16.09 21.23 13.32
C HIS A 349 15.50 21.49 14.72
N HIS A 350 15.36 20.46 15.55
CA HIS A 350 15.27 20.63 16.99
C HIS A 350 16.68 20.54 17.58
N LYS A 351 16.99 21.39 18.57
CA LYS A 351 18.26 21.47 19.31
C LYS A 351 18.64 20.19 20.10
N LYS A 352 18.01 19.05 19.82
CA LYS A 352 18.22 17.74 20.43
C LYS A 352 18.51 16.77 19.28
N ASN A 353 19.58 15.97 19.38
CA ASN A 353 19.88 14.90 18.41
C ASN A 353 18.76 13.85 18.45
N PHE A 354 17.72 14.05 17.65
CA PHE A 354 16.55 13.17 17.57
C PHE A 354 16.91 11.92 16.77
N ARG A 355 16.70 10.73 17.33
CA ARG A 355 16.95 9.47 16.64
C ARG A 355 15.66 8.97 16.05
N TYR A 356 15.64 8.90 14.73
CA TYR A 356 14.50 8.45 13.96
C TYR A 356 14.91 7.21 13.16
N LEU A 357 14.28 6.09 13.46
CA LEU A 357 14.41 4.87 12.68
C LEU A 357 13.42 4.93 11.51
N ASN A 358 13.81 5.60 10.44
CA ASN A 358 13.02 5.75 9.20
C ASN A 358 13.59 4.93 8.02
N ASP A 359 14.69 4.23 8.26
CA ASP A 359 15.37 3.35 7.32
C ASP A 359 15.94 2.13 8.05
N TYR A 360 16.63 1.28 7.29
CA TYR A 360 17.18 0.01 7.77
C TYR A 360 18.66 0.05 8.17
N ARG A 361 19.32 1.21 8.11
CA ARG A 361 20.76 1.36 8.37
C ARG A 361 21.14 1.09 9.82
N ALA A 362 20.24 1.39 10.76
CA ALA A 362 20.45 1.14 12.18
C ALA A 362 20.17 -0.32 12.61
N LEU A 363 19.45 -1.09 11.79
CA LEU A 363 19.09 -2.47 12.11
C LEU A 363 20.27 -3.41 11.83
N LYS A 364 20.66 -4.18 12.84
CA LYS A 364 21.74 -5.16 12.75
C LYS A 364 21.28 -6.52 13.26
N SER A 365 21.48 -7.57 12.48
CA SER A 365 21.24 -8.94 12.93
C SER A 365 22.22 -9.33 14.04
N PRO A 366 21.78 -10.04 15.10
CA PRO A 366 22.68 -10.59 16.11
C PRO A 366 23.52 -11.77 15.59
N LYS A 367 23.10 -12.41 14.49
CA LYS A 367 23.78 -13.55 13.87
C LYS A 367 24.24 -13.18 12.46
N LYS A 368 25.25 -13.87 11.94
CA LYS A 368 25.61 -13.75 10.52
C LYS A 368 24.45 -14.22 9.67
N THR A 369 24.11 -13.46 8.65
CA THR A 369 22.96 -13.72 7.78
C THR A 369 23.40 -13.98 6.35
N THR A 370 24.71 -14.00 6.06
CA THR A 370 25.25 -14.10 4.69
C THR A 370 24.87 -15.39 4.02
N LEU A 371 24.59 -15.30 2.71
CA LEU A 371 24.37 -16.47 1.88
C LEU A 371 25.72 -17.08 1.50
N SER A 372 25.73 -18.37 1.17
CA SER A 372 26.97 -19.05 0.79
C SER A 372 27.42 -18.61 -0.60
N ASP A 373 28.65 -18.09 -0.73
CA ASP A 373 29.26 -17.74 -2.02
C ASP A 373 29.55 -18.94 -2.93
N LYS A 374 29.36 -20.17 -2.43
CA LYS A 374 29.48 -21.40 -3.23
C LYS A 374 28.27 -21.62 -4.13
N LYS A 375 27.14 -20.95 -3.86
CA LYS A 375 25.93 -21.02 -4.67
C LYS A 375 26.00 -19.99 -5.80
N PRO A 376 25.45 -20.30 -6.99
CA PRO A 376 25.42 -19.34 -8.08
C PRO A 376 24.60 -18.11 -7.66
N TRP A 377 25.09 -16.92 -8.00
CA TRP A 377 24.39 -15.67 -7.77
C TRP A 377 23.69 -15.21 -9.04
N ARG A 378 22.48 -14.67 -8.87
CA ARG A 378 21.76 -13.99 -9.94
C ARG A 378 21.24 -12.67 -9.46
N ILE A 379 21.57 -11.63 -10.21
CA ILE A 379 21.19 -10.24 -9.92
C ILE A 379 20.05 -9.88 -10.85
N ILE A 380 18.97 -9.33 -10.28
CA ILE A 380 17.81 -8.86 -11.01
C ILE A 380 17.54 -7.43 -10.54
N ASP A 381 17.69 -6.48 -11.46
CA ASP A 381 17.31 -5.09 -11.22
C ASP A 381 15.82 -4.93 -11.51
N LEU A 382 15.09 -4.32 -10.57
CA LEU A 382 13.67 -4.03 -10.69
C LEU A 382 13.45 -2.54 -10.42
N SER A 383 12.80 -1.86 -11.36
CA SER A 383 12.42 -0.46 -11.21
C SER A 383 10.98 -0.37 -10.73
N LEU A 384 10.72 0.28 -9.59
CA LEU A 384 9.36 0.58 -9.15
C LEU A 384 8.90 1.80 -9.92
N THR A 385 7.84 1.64 -10.71
CA THR A 385 7.33 2.64 -11.66
C THR A 385 5.85 2.86 -11.47
N GLY A 386 5.36 4.04 -11.81
CA GLY A 386 3.93 4.32 -11.72
C GLY A 386 3.54 5.72 -12.13
N SER A 387 2.24 5.98 -12.11
CA SER A 387 1.62 7.26 -12.44
C SER A 387 0.48 7.51 -11.45
N MET A 388 0.52 8.66 -10.78
CA MET A 388 -0.57 9.14 -9.92
C MET A 388 -1.82 9.43 -10.75
N GLU A 389 -1.66 10.13 -11.88
CA GLU A 389 -2.74 10.58 -12.77
C GLU A 389 -3.61 9.43 -13.28
N LYS A 390 -2.97 8.32 -13.71
CA LYS A 390 -3.68 7.12 -14.19
C LYS A 390 -3.85 6.04 -13.11
N PHE A 391 -3.30 6.32 -11.93
CA PHE A 391 -3.18 5.40 -10.80
C PHE A 391 -2.72 4.00 -11.21
N ILE A 392 -1.59 3.93 -11.92
CA ILE A 392 -0.96 2.69 -12.39
C ILE A 392 0.32 2.48 -11.58
N TRP A 393 0.50 1.29 -11.02
CA TRP A 393 1.68 0.93 -10.23
C TRP A 393 2.24 -0.39 -10.73
N SER A 394 3.56 -0.47 -10.92
CA SER A 394 4.18 -1.59 -11.63
C SER A 394 5.66 -1.77 -11.30
N PHE A 395 6.21 -2.92 -11.69
CA PHE A 395 7.65 -3.11 -11.83
C PHE A 395 8.03 -2.97 -13.31
N ASP A 396 9.10 -2.25 -13.62
CA ASP A 396 9.65 -2.09 -14.98
C ASP A 396 8.61 -1.62 -16.02
N ASN A 397 7.70 -0.72 -15.61
CA ASN A 397 6.55 -0.23 -16.37
C ASN A 397 5.62 -1.35 -16.89
N LYS A 398 5.64 -2.52 -16.25
CA LYS A 398 4.79 -3.67 -16.58
C LYS A 398 3.93 -4.05 -15.40
N VAL A 399 2.61 -4.03 -15.54
CA VAL A 399 1.70 -4.53 -14.51
C VAL A 399 1.71 -6.06 -14.46
N LEU A 400 1.07 -6.64 -13.44
CA LEU A 400 1.01 -8.09 -13.26
C LEU A 400 0.53 -8.80 -14.54
N SER A 401 -0.53 -8.31 -15.18
CA SER A 401 -1.07 -8.89 -16.42
C SER A 401 -0.11 -8.93 -17.61
N GLU A 402 0.93 -8.08 -17.61
CA GLU A 402 1.91 -7.97 -18.69
C GLU A 402 3.20 -8.74 -18.40
N SER A 403 3.57 -8.87 -17.13
CA SER A 403 4.77 -9.57 -16.70
C SER A 403 4.49 -10.36 -15.44
N LYS A 404 4.06 -11.59 -15.64
CA LYS A 404 3.59 -12.47 -14.56
C LYS A 404 4.70 -12.92 -13.60
N LYS A 405 5.73 -13.61 -14.11
CA LYS A 405 6.71 -14.32 -13.27
C LYS A 405 8.13 -13.76 -13.39
N ILE A 406 8.82 -13.70 -12.27
CA ILE A 406 10.28 -13.65 -12.17
C ILE A 406 10.74 -15.08 -11.89
N PHE A 407 11.31 -15.75 -12.89
CA PHE A 407 11.71 -17.15 -12.75
C PHE A 407 13.01 -17.28 -11.96
N VAL A 408 13.08 -18.13 -10.93
CA VAL A 408 14.28 -18.48 -10.15
C VAL A 408 14.59 -19.98 -10.25
N ARG A 409 15.85 -20.36 -10.02
CA ARG A 409 16.29 -21.76 -9.91
C ARG A 409 16.54 -22.11 -8.46
N ARG A 410 16.06 -23.27 -8.02
CA ARG A 410 16.32 -23.72 -6.67
C ARG A 410 17.82 -23.87 -6.43
N GLY A 411 18.26 -23.46 -5.24
CA GLY A 411 19.66 -23.53 -4.81
C GLY A 411 20.55 -22.39 -5.29
N GLU A 412 20.02 -21.38 -6.00
CA GLU A 412 20.74 -20.15 -6.33
C GLU A 412 20.51 -19.04 -5.29
N ASN A 413 21.47 -18.13 -5.17
CA ASN A 413 21.30 -16.90 -4.41
C ASN A 413 20.76 -15.81 -5.33
N ILE A 414 19.68 -15.16 -4.91
CA ILE A 414 19.05 -14.08 -5.64
C ILE A 414 19.39 -12.76 -4.98
N ARG A 415 19.76 -11.76 -5.79
CA ARG A 415 19.84 -10.36 -5.38
C ARG A 415 18.86 -9.54 -6.20
N PHE A 416 17.88 -8.94 -5.52
CA PHE A 416 17.01 -7.93 -6.13
C PHE A 416 17.54 -6.54 -5.79
N ASN A 417 17.79 -5.76 -6.84
CA ASN A 417 18.13 -4.35 -6.74
C ASN A 417 16.89 -3.53 -7.05
N LEU A 418 16.19 -3.07 -6.02
CA LEU A 418 14.95 -2.33 -6.11
C LEU A 418 15.25 -0.84 -6.24
N THR A 419 14.90 -0.22 -7.37
CA THR A 419 15.11 1.23 -7.61
C THR A 419 13.76 1.91 -7.71
N ASN A 420 13.44 2.81 -6.78
CA ASN A 420 12.18 3.54 -6.82
C ASN A 420 12.28 4.76 -7.74
N GLN A 421 11.51 4.77 -8.82
CA GLN A 421 11.45 5.89 -9.77
C GLN A 421 10.19 6.74 -9.57
N THR A 422 9.46 6.51 -8.47
CA THR A 422 8.25 7.26 -8.13
C THR A 422 8.47 8.11 -6.90
N MET A 423 7.55 9.06 -6.69
CA MET A 423 7.55 9.96 -5.52
C MET A 423 6.84 9.36 -4.30
N MET A 424 6.51 8.07 -4.34
CA MET A 424 5.74 7.37 -3.29
C MET A 424 6.59 6.30 -2.62
N HIS A 425 6.35 6.06 -1.33
CA HIS A 425 6.89 4.91 -0.64
C HIS A 425 6.22 3.60 -1.11
N HIS A 426 7.02 2.53 -1.22
CA HIS A 426 6.51 1.19 -1.57
C HIS A 426 7.02 0.13 -0.60
N PRO A 427 6.16 -0.49 0.24
CA PRO A 427 6.56 -1.61 1.08
C PRO A 427 6.51 -2.88 0.25
N ILE A 428 7.66 -3.41 -0.16
CA ILE A 428 7.75 -4.60 -0.99
C ILE A 428 7.81 -5.85 -0.11
N HIS A 429 6.87 -6.78 -0.32
CA HIS A 429 6.76 -8.05 0.39
C HIS A 429 7.03 -9.24 -0.54
N LEU A 430 7.75 -10.24 -0.02
CA LEU A 430 7.96 -11.53 -0.68
C LEU A 430 7.42 -12.65 0.22
N HIS A 431 6.48 -13.42 -0.29
CA HIS A 431 5.93 -14.57 0.42
C HIS A 431 6.95 -15.71 0.53
N GLY A 432 6.81 -16.57 1.54
CA GLY A 432 7.58 -17.81 1.68
C GLY A 432 9.07 -17.66 1.97
N HIS A 433 9.58 -16.43 2.11
CA HIS A 433 11.01 -16.17 2.29
C HIS A 433 11.24 -15.06 3.32
N PHE A 434 12.32 -15.21 4.08
CA PHE A 434 13.01 -14.06 4.65
C PHE A 434 14.15 -13.67 3.70
N PHE A 435 14.32 -12.37 3.48
CA PHE A 435 15.43 -11.82 2.73
C PHE A 435 16.31 -10.92 3.60
N ARG A 436 17.59 -10.86 3.28
CA ARG A 436 18.55 -9.92 3.84
C ARG A 436 18.28 -8.56 3.23
N VAL A 437 18.14 -7.51 4.05
CA VAL A 437 18.16 -6.12 3.55
C VAL A 437 19.60 -5.61 3.66
N VAL A 438 20.31 -5.58 2.53
CA VAL A 438 21.75 -5.26 2.52
C VAL A 438 21.96 -3.82 2.98
N ASN A 439 22.75 -3.66 4.03
CA ASN A 439 23.05 -2.37 4.65
C ASN A 439 24.52 -2.30 5.11
N GLN A 440 24.87 -1.20 5.78
CA GLN A 440 26.23 -0.93 6.28
C GLN A 440 26.82 -1.99 7.22
N HIS A 441 26.01 -2.95 7.72
CA HIS A 441 26.47 -4.01 8.62
C HIS A 441 26.93 -5.29 7.91
N GLY A 442 26.88 -5.33 6.56
CA GLY A 442 27.46 -6.38 5.72
C GLY A 442 27.03 -7.79 6.14
N ASP A 443 27.94 -8.55 6.75
CA ASP A 443 27.68 -9.91 7.22
C ASP A 443 26.47 -10.04 8.16
N TYR A 444 26.11 -8.94 8.81
CA TYR A 444 25.08 -8.85 9.84
C TYR A 444 23.90 -7.96 9.43
N SER A 445 23.67 -7.78 8.13
CA SER A 445 22.44 -7.15 7.65
C SER A 445 21.18 -7.87 8.16
N PRO A 446 20.09 -7.15 8.46
CA PRO A 446 18.88 -7.72 9.06
C PRO A 446 18.16 -8.64 8.07
N LEU A 447 17.46 -9.64 8.60
CA LEU A 447 16.48 -10.43 7.85
C LEU A 447 15.10 -9.81 8.04
N LYS A 448 14.35 -9.68 6.95
CA LYS A 448 13.00 -9.14 6.89
C LYS A 448 12.17 -9.92 5.86
N HIS A 449 10.86 -9.71 5.87
CA HIS A 449 9.95 -10.22 4.84
C HIS A 449 9.26 -9.08 4.08
N THR A 450 9.29 -7.85 4.61
CA THR A 450 8.75 -6.65 3.97
C THR A 450 9.80 -5.54 4.01
N VAL A 451 9.97 -4.77 2.94
CA VAL A 451 10.95 -3.69 2.88
C VAL A 451 10.40 -2.46 2.18
N ASN A 452 10.46 -1.32 2.84
CA ASN A 452 10.13 -0.04 2.24
C ASN A 452 11.22 0.39 1.26
N VAL A 453 10.82 0.81 0.07
CA VAL A 453 11.68 1.52 -0.87
C VAL A 453 11.16 2.95 -0.94
N ALA A 454 11.87 3.89 -0.33
CA ALA A 454 11.46 5.29 -0.28
C ALA A 454 11.58 5.98 -1.65
N PRO A 455 10.92 7.14 -1.84
CA PRO A 455 11.03 7.92 -3.08
C PRO A 455 12.48 8.14 -3.51
N GLU A 456 12.76 7.88 -4.78
CA GLU A 456 14.10 8.05 -5.40
C GLU A 456 15.23 7.23 -4.76
N GLU A 457 14.92 6.28 -3.86
CA GLU A 457 15.92 5.43 -3.22
C GLU A 457 16.14 4.10 -3.94
N LYS A 458 17.30 3.50 -3.64
CA LYS A 458 17.64 2.14 -4.05
C LYS A 458 17.84 1.25 -2.83
N VAL A 459 17.13 0.13 -2.79
CA VAL A 459 17.26 -0.89 -1.75
C VAL A 459 17.68 -2.21 -2.37
N THR A 460 18.61 -2.91 -1.74
CA THR A 460 19.06 -4.24 -2.19
C THR A 460 18.62 -5.29 -1.21
N ILE A 461 17.92 -6.31 -1.71
CA ILE A 461 17.55 -7.49 -0.93
C ILE A 461 18.17 -8.76 -1.49
N GLU A 462 18.50 -9.71 -0.61
CA GLU A 462 19.09 -10.99 -0.98
C GLU A 462 18.39 -12.15 -0.30
N PHE A 463 18.06 -13.19 -1.05
CA PHE A 463 17.51 -14.43 -0.49
C PHE A 463 18.07 -15.64 -1.22
N GLU A 464 18.07 -16.77 -0.54
CA GLU A 464 18.33 -18.04 -1.18
C GLU A 464 17.03 -18.53 -1.81
N ALA A 465 17.06 -18.92 -3.09
CA ALA A 465 15.95 -19.59 -3.73
C ALA A 465 15.87 -21.04 -3.24
N ASN A 466 15.37 -21.27 -2.03
CA ASN A 466 15.32 -22.59 -1.37
C ASN A 466 13.89 -23.14 -1.20
N ALA A 467 12.88 -22.39 -1.58
CA ALA A 467 11.49 -22.84 -1.59
C ALA A 467 11.17 -23.64 -2.87
N GLU A 468 9.91 -24.04 -3.01
CA GLU A 468 9.35 -24.72 -4.18
C GLU A 468 8.14 -23.92 -4.67
N LYS A 469 7.70 -24.14 -5.92
CA LYS A 469 6.47 -23.56 -6.50
C LYS A 469 6.50 -22.03 -6.64
N ASP A 470 5.35 -21.40 -6.90
CA ASP A 470 5.22 -19.96 -7.10
C ASP A 470 4.87 -19.24 -5.80
N TRP A 471 5.54 -18.10 -5.55
CA TRP A 471 5.32 -17.22 -4.40
C TRP A 471 4.98 -15.81 -4.86
N PHE A 472 4.04 -15.17 -4.17
CA PHE A 472 3.64 -13.80 -4.51
C PHE A 472 4.70 -12.78 -4.06
N PHE A 473 4.92 -11.76 -4.90
CA PHE A 473 5.88 -10.69 -4.67
C PHE A 473 5.26 -9.36 -5.08
N HIS A 474 4.97 -8.48 -4.13
CA HIS A 474 4.14 -7.31 -4.41
C HIS A 474 4.40 -6.13 -3.47
N CYS A 475 3.91 -4.96 -3.87
CA CYS A 475 3.77 -3.82 -2.98
C CYS A 475 2.63 -4.07 -1.97
N HIS A 476 2.86 -3.75 -0.71
CA HIS A 476 1.93 -4.01 0.39
C HIS A 476 1.01 -2.81 0.67
N ASN A 477 1.15 -1.72 -0.08
CA ASN A 477 0.07 -0.78 -0.29
C ASN A 477 -1.02 -1.48 -1.12
N LEU A 478 -2.20 -1.68 -0.51
CA LEU A 478 -3.31 -2.47 -1.05
C LEU A 478 -3.78 -1.96 -2.41
N TYR A 479 -3.78 -0.64 -2.59
CA TYR A 479 -4.19 0.02 -3.83
C TYR A 479 -3.11 -0.11 -4.91
N HIS A 480 -1.83 -0.03 -4.55
CA HIS A 480 -0.73 -0.27 -5.50
C HIS A 480 -0.69 -1.73 -5.99
N MET A 481 -0.88 -2.69 -5.08
CA MET A 481 -0.99 -4.11 -5.41
C MET A 481 -2.12 -4.35 -6.43
N SER A 482 -3.30 -3.82 -6.12
CA SER A 482 -4.52 -3.99 -6.92
C SER A 482 -4.43 -3.26 -8.27
N ALA A 483 -3.67 -2.17 -8.34
CA ALA A 483 -3.38 -1.44 -9.57
C ALA A 483 -2.28 -2.10 -10.44
N GLY A 484 -1.62 -3.15 -9.95
CA GLY A 484 -0.74 -4.00 -10.75
C GLY A 484 0.71 -4.13 -10.28
N MET A 485 1.10 -3.54 -9.13
CA MET A 485 2.48 -3.60 -8.62
C MET A 485 2.78 -4.93 -7.93
N SER A 486 2.73 -5.99 -8.74
CA SER A 486 2.82 -7.37 -8.31
C SER A 486 3.57 -8.21 -9.35
N ARG A 487 4.20 -9.27 -8.87
CA ARG A 487 4.85 -10.34 -9.63
C ARG A 487 4.67 -11.66 -8.87
N ILE A 488 5.04 -12.73 -9.55
CA ILE A 488 5.21 -14.05 -8.97
C ILE A 488 6.68 -14.43 -9.04
N VAL A 489 7.32 -14.75 -7.92
CA VAL A 489 8.60 -15.45 -7.95
C VAL A 489 8.34 -16.93 -8.17
N GLY A 490 8.63 -17.40 -9.39
CA GLY A 490 8.31 -18.77 -9.80
C GLY A 490 9.55 -19.63 -9.95
N TYR A 491 9.55 -20.82 -9.39
CA TYR A 491 10.67 -21.75 -9.49
C TYR A 491 10.61 -22.51 -10.83
N GLN A 492 11.74 -22.62 -11.54
CA GLN A 492 11.82 -23.21 -12.88
C GLN A 492 11.60 -24.74 -12.90
N GLU A 493 11.70 -25.38 -11.75
CA GLU A 493 11.35 -26.78 -11.56
C GLU A 493 9.83 -26.90 -11.79
N LYS A 494 9.38 -27.80 -12.69
CA LYS A 494 8.01 -27.85 -13.28
C LYS A 494 6.88 -28.22 -12.30
N GLU A 495 6.98 -27.82 -11.04
CA GLU A 495 5.88 -27.91 -10.09
C GLU A 495 5.06 -26.62 -10.18
N GLU A 496 4.08 -26.62 -11.09
CA GLU A 496 3.09 -25.55 -11.12
C GLU A 496 2.21 -25.65 -9.87
N ASN A 497 1.77 -24.50 -9.35
CA ASN A 497 0.81 -24.51 -8.26
C ASN A 497 -0.51 -25.09 -8.77
N VAL A 498 -1.06 -26.05 -8.03
CA VAL A 498 -2.28 -26.78 -8.42
C VAL A 498 -3.47 -25.85 -8.63
N PHE A 499 -3.52 -24.75 -7.88
CA PHE A 499 -4.64 -23.80 -7.88
C PHE A 499 -4.40 -22.56 -8.73
N PHE A 500 -3.36 -22.59 -9.57
CA PHE A 500 -2.96 -21.43 -10.35
C PHE A 500 -4.00 -21.07 -11.43
N ASP A 501 -4.70 -19.95 -11.24
CA ASP A 501 -5.58 -19.32 -12.23
C ASP A 501 -5.19 -17.84 -12.37
N PHE A 502 -4.47 -17.53 -13.45
CA PHE A 502 -3.89 -16.21 -13.62
C PHE A 502 -4.94 -15.13 -13.75
N ASP A 503 -5.99 -15.35 -14.54
CA ASP A 503 -6.94 -14.29 -14.88
C ASP A 503 -7.73 -13.83 -13.66
N LYS A 504 -7.95 -14.72 -12.69
CA LYS A 504 -8.60 -14.39 -11.41
C LYS A 504 -7.71 -13.63 -10.42
N LEU A 505 -6.39 -13.65 -10.63
CA LEU A 505 -5.43 -12.86 -9.83
C LEU A 505 -5.32 -11.41 -10.33
N LEU A 506 -5.82 -11.12 -11.53
CA LEU A 506 -5.61 -9.83 -12.21
C LEU A 506 -6.65 -8.79 -11.83
N HIS A 507 -6.39 -8.09 -10.73
CA HIS A 507 -7.18 -6.91 -10.34
C HIS A 507 -6.90 -5.68 -11.21
N ASP A 508 -5.72 -5.61 -11.86
CA ASP A 508 -5.32 -4.52 -12.75
C ASP A 508 -6.11 -4.49 -14.07
N LYS A 509 -6.89 -5.55 -14.36
CA LYS A 509 -7.80 -5.61 -15.53
C LYS A 509 -9.20 -5.04 -15.26
N ASN A 510 -9.52 -4.68 -14.00
CA ASN A 510 -10.84 -4.16 -13.65
C ASN A 510 -11.16 -2.87 -14.43
N TRP A 511 -12.41 -2.78 -14.90
CA TRP A 511 -12.92 -1.61 -15.61
C TRP A 511 -13.59 -0.65 -14.64
N PHE A 512 -13.34 0.64 -14.85
CA PHE A 512 -13.90 1.75 -14.09
C PHE A 512 -14.64 2.65 -15.06
N VAL A 513 -15.73 3.23 -14.59
CA VAL A 513 -16.54 4.19 -15.34
C VAL A 513 -16.47 5.51 -14.60
N HIS A 514 -16.22 6.59 -15.33
CA HIS A 514 -16.41 7.94 -14.83
C HIS A 514 -17.03 8.78 -15.94
N GLY A 515 -17.70 9.86 -15.55
CA GLY A 515 -18.28 10.77 -16.51
C GLY A 515 -18.52 12.16 -15.97
N ASN A 516 -18.71 13.08 -16.89
CA ASN A 516 -18.99 14.47 -16.63
C ASN A 516 -20.15 14.94 -17.50
N VAL A 517 -21.02 15.79 -16.96
CA VAL A 517 -22.08 16.47 -17.72
C VAL A 517 -22.06 17.95 -17.36
N GLY A 518 -21.80 18.77 -18.37
CA GLY A 518 -21.78 20.22 -18.24
C GLY A 518 -22.95 20.89 -18.95
N ALA A 519 -23.51 21.91 -18.31
CA ALA A 519 -24.52 22.79 -18.90
C ALA A 519 -24.09 24.24 -18.66
N TYR A 520 -23.74 24.92 -19.74
CA TYR A 520 -23.24 26.30 -19.75
C TYR A 520 -24.16 27.20 -20.56
N SER A 521 -24.00 28.52 -20.42
CA SER A 521 -24.80 29.52 -21.14
C SER A 521 -24.56 29.53 -22.65
N ASN A 522 -23.46 28.94 -23.12
CA ASN A 522 -23.02 28.94 -24.51
C ASN A 522 -22.97 27.54 -25.14
N PHE A 523 -22.69 26.49 -24.36
CA PHE A 523 -22.71 25.10 -24.82
C PHE A 523 -23.10 24.12 -23.70
N ALA A 524 -23.36 22.88 -24.06
CA ALA A 524 -23.48 21.74 -23.14
C ALA A 524 -22.53 20.63 -23.57
N ASN A 525 -22.01 19.85 -22.63
CA ASN A 525 -21.18 18.70 -22.94
C ASN A 525 -21.48 17.50 -22.04
N ALA A 526 -21.12 16.32 -22.53
CA ALA A 526 -21.09 15.08 -21.76
C ALA A 526 -19.85 14.26 -22.15
N ASP A 527 -19.08 13.83 -21.16
CA ASP A 527 -17.97 12.90 -21.30
C ASP A 527 -18.31 11.63 -20.51
N ILE A 528 -18.13 10.47 -21.12
CA ILE A 528 -18.21 9.18 -20.45
C ILE A 528 -16.97 8.39 -20.84
N ARG A 529 -16.22 7.95 -19.84
CA ARG A 529 -15.01 7.17 -20.03
C ARG A 529 -15.08 5.87 -19.26
N VAL A 530 -14.81 4.77 -19.96
CA VAL A 530 -14.73 3.42 -19.43
C VAL A 530 -13.29 2.94 -19.61
N ALA A 531 -12.55 2.82 -18.52
CA ALA A 531 -11.12 2.57 -18.56
C ALA A 531 -10.66 1.46 -17.61
N ASN A 532 -9.61 0.75 -18.01
CA ASN A 532 -8.78 -0.07 -17.12
C ASN A 532 -7.32 0.41 -17.20
N THR A 533 -6.38 -0.36 -16.67
CA THR A 533 -4.96 0.02 -16.62
C THR A 533 -4.35 0.42 -17.98
N ARG A 534 -4.74 -0.22 -19.09
CA ARG A 534 -4.12 0.02 -20.40
C ARG A 534 -5.07 0.48 -21.48
N ASN A 535 -6.38 0.44 -21.25
CA ASN A 535 -7.38 0.66 -22.28
C ASN A 535 -8.42 1.65 -21.75
N ALA A 536 -8.89 2.53 -22.61
CA ALA A 536 -10.04 3.38 -22.34
C ALA A 536 -10.92 3.52 -23.57
N PHE A 537 -12.22 3.58 -23.33
CA PHE A 537 -13.22 3.97 -24.31
C PHE A 537 -13.88 5.25 -23.81
N SER A 538 -13.84 6.30 -24.63
CA SER A 538 -14.42 7.61 -24.33
C SER A 538 -15.52 7.94 -25.32
N VAL A 539 -16.61 8.49 -24.81
CA VAL A 539 -17.69 9.11 -25.56
C VAL A 539 -17.75 10.56 -25.13
N ASP A 540 -17.44 11.47 -26.05
CA ASP A 540 -17.49 12.90 -25.82
C ASP A 540 -18.60 13.50 -26.69
N ILE A 541 -19.48 14.28 -26.10
CA ILE A 541 -20.58 14.98 -26.78
C ILE A 541 -20.46 16.45 -26.41
N GLU A 542 -20.39 17.32 -27.40
CA GLU A 542 -20.40 18.77 -27.23
C GLU A 542 -21.48 19.37 -28.13
N TYR A 543 -22.27 20.30 -27.59
CA TYR A 543 -23.34 20.97 -28.29
C TYR A 543 -23.33 22.47 -27.97
N SER A 544 -23.01 23.29 -28.97
CA SER A 544 -23.02 24.74 -28.90
C SER A 544 -24.43 25.27 -29.25
N PHE A 545 -24.92 26.25 -28.50
CA PHE A 545 -26.24 26.86 -28.78
C PHE A 545 -26.26 27.73 -30.04
N LYS A 546 -25.13 27.82 -30.76
CA LYS A 546 -25.01 28.38 -32.11
C LYS A 546 -25.17 27.33 -33.23
N THR A 547 -25.68 26.14 -32.89
CA THR A 547 -25.97 24.98 -33.77
C THR A 547 -24.79 24.08 -34.14
N ASP A 548 -23.62 24.29 -33.53
CA ASP A 548 -22.48 23.38 -33.65
C ASP A 548 -22.68 22.15 -32.77
N TYR A 549 -22.37 20.96 -33.27
CA TYR A 549 -22.25 19.78 -32.42
C TYR A 549 -21.07 18.90 -32.82
N GLU A 550 -20.46 18.29 -31.82
CA GLU A 550 -19.34 17.37 -31.97
C GLU A 550 -19.62 16.13 -31.12
N ILE A 551 -19.52 14.95 -31.72
CA ILE A 551 -19.60 13.67 -31.03
C ILE A 551 -18.35 12.88 -31.37
N SER A 552 -17.60 12.46 -30.36
CA SER A 552 -16.43 11.62 -30.53
C SER A 552 -16.58 10.29 -29.81
N LEU A 553 -16.12 9.22 -30.47
CA LEU A 553 -16.02 7.88 -29.93
C LEU A 553 -14.57 7.44 -30.08
N ILE A 554 -13.83 7.41 -28.98
CA ILE A 554 -12.38 7.20 -28.97
C ILE A 554 -12.04 5.94 -28.17
N TYR A 555 -11.25 5.05 -28.77
CA TYR A 555 -10.51 4.01 -28.06
C TYR A 555 -9.06 4.48 -27.87
N GLU A 556 -8.59 4.43 -26.62
CA GLU A 556 -7.23 4.79 -26.25
C GLU A 556 -6.51 3.60 -25.64
N ARG A 557 -5.23 3.45 -25.99
CA ARG A 557 -4.33 2.49 -25.38
C ARG A 557 -3.11 3.18 -24.79
N ASN A 558 -2.89 2.96 -23.50
CA ASN A 558 -1.71 3.41 -22.80
C ASN A 558 -0.54 2.45 -23.03
N PHE A 559 0.63 2.99 -23.40
CA PHE A 559 1.85 2.21 -23.65
C PHE A 559 2.92 2.44 -22.59
N THR A 560 3.02 3.68 -22.11
CA THR A 560 3.93 4.07 -21.02
C THR A 560 3.20 5.05 -20.11
N GLN A 561 3.77 5.35 -18.96
CA GLN A 561 3.23 6.41 -18.08
C GLN A 561 3.07 7.78 -18.76
N PHE A 562 3.67 8.01 -19.95
CA PHE A 562 3.60 9.28 -20.68
C PHE A 562 2.98 9.20 -22.08
N LEU A 563 2.73 8.01 -22.64
CA LEU A 563 2.31 7.84 -24.05
C LEU A 563 1.03 7.02 -24.16
N ASP A 564 0.04 7.61 -24.83
CA ASP A 564 -1.16 6.92 -25.31
C ASP A 564 -1.23 7.00 -26.83
N ILE A 565 -1.75 5.94 -27.45
CA ILE A 565 -2.16 5.94 -28.86
C ILE A 565 -3.67 5.73 -28.88
N TYR A 566 -4.38 6.44 -29.74
CA TYR A 566 -5.82 6.33 -29.84
C TYR A 566 -6.31 6.31 -31.28
N MET A 567 -7.50 5.77 -31.45
CA MET A 567 -8.25 5.81 -32.69
C MET A 567 -9.74 5.89 -32.41
N GLY A 568 -10.50 6.38 -33.38
CA GLY A 568 -11.93 6.53 -33.19
C GLY A 568 -12.65 7.16 -34.37
N ALA A 569 -13.83 7.66 -34.10
CA ALA A 569 -14.64 8.41 -35.05
C ALA A 569 -15.09 9.73 -34.41
N VAL A 570 -15.13 10.79 -35.21
CA VAL A 570 -15.66 12.10 -34.85
C VAL A 570 -16.74 12.46 -35.86
N ALA A 571 -17.88 12.89 -35.35
CA ALA A 571 -18.96 13.51 -36.12
C ALA A 571 -19.06 14.97 -35.69
N GLU A 572 -18.75 15.88 -36.59
CA GLU A 572 -18.71 17.33 -36.36
C GLU A 572 -19.65 18.01 -37.35
N LYS A 573 -20.47 18.94 -36.86
CA LYS A 573 -21.26 19.83 -37.70
C LYS A 573 -21.13 21.24 -37.17
N ASP A 574 -20.56 22.12 -37.97
CA ASP A 574 -20.46 23.56 -37.70
C ASP A 574 -21.65 24.32 -38.32
N ASP A 575 -21.93 25.52 -37.80
CA ASP A 575 -22.98 26.40 -38.32
C ASP A 575 -22.79 26.69 -39.83
N GLY A 576 -23.83 26.42 -40.60
CA GLY A 576 -23.83 26.58 -42.05
C GLY A 576 -23.06 25.51 -42.84
N GLU A 577 -22.44 24.52 -42.19
CA GLU A 577 -21.71 23.42 -42.84
C GLU A 577 -22.48 22.08 -42.84
N GLU A 578 -22.10 21.20 -43.77
CA GLU A 578 -22.58 19.82 -43.79
C GLU A 578 -21.95 18.99 -42.68
N LEU A 579 -22.64 17.94 -42.23
CA LEU A 579 -22.12 16.98 -41.26
C LEU A 579 -20.85 16.31 -41.80
N LYS A 580 -19.73 16.47 -41.09
CA LYS A 580 -18.47 15.79 -41.38
C LYS A 580 -18.30 14.62 -40.44
N ASN A 581 -18.12 13.44 -41.01
CA ASN A 581 -17.73 12.24 -40.27
C ASN A 581 -16.28 11.93 -40.64
N ALA A 582 -15.43 11.73 -39.65
CA ALA A 582 -14.04 11.39 -39.88
C ALA A 582 -13.60 10.26 -38.95
N GLY A 583 -12.86 9.29 -39.49
CA GLY A 583 -12.07 8.40 -38.67
C GLY A 583 -10.84 9.15 -38.17
N VAL A 584 -10.46 9.00 -36.90
CA VAL A 584 -9.30 9.65 -36.31
C VAL A 584 -8.30 8.64 -35.81
N VAL A 585 -7.02 8.96 -35.94
CA VAL A 585 -5.90 8.26 -35.29
C VAL A 585 -4.93 9.28 -34.74
N GLY A 586 -4.42 9.04 -33.54
CA GLY A 586 -3.52 9.99 -32.92
C GLY A 586 -2.76 9.43 -31.73
N MET A 587 -2.01 10.32 -31.10
CA MET A 587 -1.27 10.05 -29.87
C MET A 587 -1.45 11.18 -28.87
N LYS A 588 -1.39 10.82 -27.58
CA LYS A 588 -1.26 11.75 -26.46
C LYS A 588 0.09 11.53 -25.79
N TYR A 589 0.82 12.61 -25.51
CA TYR A 589 2.13 12.53 -24.88
C TYR A 589 2.30 13.61 -23.81
N VAL A 590 2.73 13.20 -22.61
CA VAL A 590 3.06 14.13 -21.54
C VAL A 590 4.50 14.64 -21.74
N LEU A 591 4.60 15.91 -22.11
CA LEU A 591 5.85 16.65 -22.29
C LEU A 591 6.38 17.17 -20.93
N PRO A 592 7.66 17.59 -20.86
CA PRO A 592 8.16 18.40 -19.76
C PRO A 592 7.20 19.55 -19.39
N PHE A 593 7.16 19.89 -18.11
CA PHE A 593 6.17 20.78 -17.48
C PHE A 593 4.75 20.22 -17.40
N LEU A 594 4.61 18.89 -17.52
CA LEU A 594 3.32 18.19 -17.50
C LEU A 594 2.37 18.70 -18.59
N LEU A 595 2.90 19.18 -19.72
CA LEU A 595 2.09 19.64 -20.84
C LEU A 595 1.56 18.43 -21.61
N ASN A 596 0.25 18.41 -21.83
CA ASN A 596 -0.42 17.37 -22.61
C ASN A 596 -0.37 17.72 -24.09
N LEU A 597 0.48 17.01 -24.85
CA LEU A 597 0.52 17.09 -26.31
C LEU A 597 -0.45 16.08 -26.91
N LYS A 598 -1.35 16.53 -27.78
CA LYS A 598 -2.19 15.69 -28.62
C LYS A 598 -1.80 15.91 -30.08
N ALA A 599 -1.54 14.84 -30.82
CA ALA A 599 -1.36 14.91 -32.27
C ALA A 599 -2.29 13.90 -32.93
N GLN A 600 -3.09 14.32 -33.91
CA GLN A 600 -4.01 13.47 -34.65
C GLN A 600 -4.05 13.78 -36.13
N MET A 601 -4.44 12.77 -36.89
CA MET A 601 -4.85 12.88 -38.28
C MET A 601 -6.25 12.30 -38.41
N ASP A 602 -7.09 12.96 -39.19
CA ASP A 602 -8.41 12.44 -39.55
C ASP A 602 -8.46 11.93 -41.00
N SER A 603 -9.52 11.19 -41.34
CA SER A 603 -9.71 10.60 -42.67
C SER A 603 -9.97 11.62 -43.78
N ASN A 604 -10.13 12.90 -43.43
CA ASN A 604 -10.26 14.02 -44.37
C ASN A 604 -8.91 14.73 -44.57
N GLU A 605 -7.81 14.07 -44.18
CA GLU A 605 -6.43 14.56 -44.30
C GLU A 605 -6.14 15.80 -43.44
N ARG A 606 -7.01 16.13 -42.48
CA ARG A 606 -6.75 17.19 -41.50
C ARG A 606 -5.80 16.67 -40.43
N PHE A 607 -4.70 17.40 -40.23
CA PHE A 607 -3.73 17.15 -39.17
C PHE A 607 -3.91 18.20 -38.08
N LEU A 608 -4.16 17.75 -36.85
CA LEU A 608 -4.40 18.61 -35.70
C LEU A 608 -3.37 18.28 -34.61
N VAL A 609 -2.73 19.32 -34.11
CA VAL A 609 -1.86 19.24 -32.92
C VAL A 609 -2.44 20.18 -31.87
N SER A 610 -2.70 19.67 -30.67
CA SER A 610 -3.07 20.50 -29.52
C SER A 610 -2.08 20.33 -28.38
N VAL A 611 -1.96 21.39 -27.58
CA VAL A 611 -1.21 21.40 -26.34
C VAL A 611 -2.07 22.05 -25.27
N GLY A 612 -2.17 21.39 -24.12
CA GLY A 612 -2.93 21.90 -23.00
C GLY A 612 -2.34 21.48 -21.66
N ASN A 613 -2.89 22.05 -20.58
CA ASN A 613 -2.57 21.65 -19.22
C ASN A 613 -3.67 22.10 -18.26
N GLU A 614 -3.75 21.42 -17.13
CA GLU A 614 -4.57 21.86 -15.99
C GLU A 614 -3.66 22.37 -14.86
N HIS A 615 -4.05 23.50 -14.27
CA HIS A 615 -3.33 24.12 -13.18
C HIS A 615 -4.27 24.35 -12.00
N ALA A 616 -4.02 23.68 -10.88
CA ALA A 616 -4.63 24.03 -9.60
C ALA A 616 -4.16 25.43 -9.17
N LEU A 617 -5.07 26.40 -9.19
CA LEU A 617 -4.79 27.78 -8.77
C LEU A 617 -4.93 27.93 -7.25
N THR A 618 -5.98 27.33 -6.69
CA THR A 618 -6.24 27.24 -5.24
C THR A 618 -6.66 25.80 -4.90
N GLU A 619 -7.06 25.51 -3.67
CA GLU A 619 -7.58 24.19 -3.29
C GLU A 619 -8.82 23.77 -4.09
N ASN A 620 -9.69 24.73 -4.43
CA ASN A 620 -10.97 24.48 -5.08
C ASN A 620 -11.09 25.16 -6.45
N THR A 621 -10.03 25.80 -6.94
CA THR A 621 -10.04 26.47 -8.25
C THR A 621 -8.95 25.91 -9.15
N SER A 622 -9.32 25.44 -10.33
CA SER A 622 -8.37 25.04 -11.38
C SER A 622 -8.58 25.83 -12.66
N LEU A 623 -7.50 25.98 -13.42
CA LEU A 623 -7.47 26.58 -14.73
C LEU A 623 -7.04 25.52 -15.73
N ASP A 624 -7.95 25.13 -16.60
CA ASP A 624 -7.69 24.29 -17.76
C ASP A 624 -7.56 25.18 -18.99
N TRP A 625 -6.55 24.90 -19.81
CA TRP A 625 -6.36 25.56 -21.09
C TRP A 625 -5.88 24.56 -22.14
N ASP A 626 -6.36 24.74 -23.37
CA ASP A 626 -5.92 23.98 -24.55
C ASP A 626 -5.81 24.93 -25.76
N PHE A 627 -4.78 24.72 -26.58
CA PHE A 627 -4.53 25.44 -27.82
C PHE A 627 -4.19 24.45 -28.93
N ASP A 628 -4.78 24.64 -30.11
CA ASP A 628 -4.52 23.78 -31.25
C ASP A 628 -3.95 24.48 -32.50
N SER A 629 -3.48 23.67 -33.45
CA SER A 629 -2.86 24.13 -34.69
C SER A 629 -3.82 24.85 -35.65
N GLU A 630 -5.14 24.76 -35.43
CA GLU A 630 -6.15 25.53 -36.15
C GLU A 630 -6.41 26.89 -35.48
N ARG A 631 -5.60 27.24 -34.46
CA ARG A 631 -5.71 28.46 -33.65
C ARG A 631 -7.00 28.50 -32.83
N ARG A 632 -7.60 27.34 -32.57
CA ARG A 632 -8.66 27.24 -31.57
C ARG A 632 -8.02 27.23 -30.20
N PHE A 633 -8.68 27.92 -29.27
CA PHE A 633 -8.23 28.07 -27.91
C PHE A 633 -9.42 27.98 -26.98
N ARG A 634 -9.23 27.22 -25.90
CA ARG A 634 -10.21 26.98 -24.86
C ARG A 634 -9.58 27.24 -23.51
N VAL A 635 -10.31 27.93 -22.63
CA VAL A 635 -9.95 28.15 -21.23
C VAL A 635 -11.16 27.88 -20.36
N LEU A 636 -10.99 27.06 -19.34
CA LEU A 636 -11.98 26.81 -18.31
C LEU A 636 -11.39 27.18 -16.96
N LEU A 637 -12.08 28.06 -16.23
CA LEU A 637 -11.85 28.31 -14.83
C LEU A 637 -12.91 27.55 -14.03
N ASN A 638 -12.49 26.47 -13.40
CA ASN A 638 -13.35 25.59 -12.62
C ASN A 638 -13.28 25.97 -11.14
N TYR A 639 -14.42 26.15 -10.49
CA TYR A 639 -14.55 26.27 -9.04
C TYR A 639 -15.36 25.09 -8.50
N GLN A 640 -14.67 24.17 -7.82
CA GLN A 640 -15.26 22.98 -7.24
C GLN A 640 -16.03 23.33 -5.96
N TYR A 641 -17.35 23.22 -6.00
CA TYR A 641 -18.22 23.52 -4.86
C TYR A 641 -18.43 22.29 -3.96
N SER A 642 -18.55 21.11 -4.57
CA SER A 642 -18.60 19.82 -3.88
C SER A 642 -17.84 18.76 -4.66
N LYS A 643 -17.76 17.54 -4.15
CA LYS A 643 -17.09 16.41 -4.83
C LYS A 643 -17.62 16.12 -6.24
N ASP A 644 -18.89 16.46 -6.50
CA ASP A 644 -19.60 16.09 -7.72
C ASP A 644 -20.13 17.33 -8.49
N LEU A 645 -19.95 18.55 -7.97
CA LEU A 645 -20.49 19.78 -8.56
C LEU A 645 -19.44 20.89 -8.60
N SER A 646 -19.23 21.45 -9.80
CA SER A 646 -18.36 22.59 -10.05
C SER A 646 -19.10 23.71 -10.79
N PHE A 647 -18.74 24.96 -10.48
CA PHE A 647 -19.10 26.13 -11.26
C PHE A 647 -17.97 26.42 -12.25
N VAL A 648 -18.29 26.64 -13.52
CA VAL A 648 -17.28 26.83 -14.57
C VAL A 648 -17.52 28.15 -15.27
N LEU A 649 -16.46 28.95 -15.38
CA LEU A 649 -16.38 30.04 -16.36
C LEU A 649 -15.54 29.52 -17.54
N ASN A 650 -16.04 29.69 -18.75
CA ASN A 650 -15.34 29.21 -19.93
C ASN A 650 -15.22 30.31 -20.99
N TYR A 651 -14.17 30.21 -21.80
CA TYR A 651 -14.04 30.91 -23.06
C TYR A 651 -13.57 29.90 -24.10
N ASP A 652 -14.36 29.74 -25.15
CA ASP A 652 -14.02 28.92 -26.30
C ASP A 652 -14.04 29.80 -27.56
N SER A 653 -13.05 29.65 -28.44
CA SER A 653 -12.99 30.43 -29.68
C SER A 653 -14.21 30.27 -30.61
N ARG A 654 -14.96 29.15 -30.52
CA ARG A 654 -16.21 28.87 -31.26
C ARG A 654 -17.44 29.35 -30.50
N ALA A 655 -17.53 29.02 -29.20
CA ALA A 655 -18.72 29.28 -28.38
C ALA A 655 -18.69 30.61 -27.60
N TYR A 656 -17.58 31.36 -27.66
CA TYR A 656 -17.32 32.58 -26.89
C TYR A 656 -17.37 32.36 -25.37
N ALA A 657 -17.46 33.43 -24.60
CA ALA A 657 -17.50 33.34 -23.14
C ALA A 657 -18.83 32.76 -22.64
N GLY A 658 -18.76 31.90 -21.63
CA GLY A 658 -19.92 31.36 -20.96
C GLY A 658 -19.67 31.00 -19.51
N ALA A 659 -20.75 30.66 -18.82
CA ALA A 659 -20.71 30.19 -17.44
C ALA A 659 -21.76 29.10 -17.22
N GLY A 660 -21.50 28.20 -16.27
CA GLY A 660 -22.47 27.17 -15.92
C GLY A 660 -22.00 26.18 -14.89
N LEU A 661 -22.58 24.99 -14.94
CA LEU A 661 -22.38 23.92 -13.97
C LEU A 661 -21.78 22.70 -14.65
N LEU A 662 -20.88 22.02 -13.94
CA LEU A 662 -20.32 20.73 -14.31
C LEU A 662 -20.65 19.74 -13.19
N LEU A 663 -21.27 18.63 -13.57
CA LEU A 663 -21.52 17.49 -12.71
C LEU A 663 -20.54 16.36 -13.04
N THR A 664 -19.91 15.79 -12.03
CA THR A 664 -18.96 14.67 -12.16
C THR A 664 -19.50 13.46 -11.40
N PHE A 665 -19.44 12.26 -12.01
CA PHE A 665 -19.88 11.02 -11.37
C PHE A 665 -18.95 9.85 -11.65
#